data_AF-A0A7C5VY52-F1
#
_entry.id   AF-A0A7C5VY52-F1
#
_cell.length_a   1.000
_cell.length_b   1.000
_cell.length_c   1.000
_cell.angle_alpha   90.00
_cell.angle_beta   90.00
_cell.angle_gamma   90.00
#
_symmetry.space_group_name_H-M   'P 1'
#
loop_
_entity.id
_entity.type
_entity.pdbx_description
1 polymer ?
#
loop_
_entity_poly.entity_id
_entity_poly.type
_entity_poly.pdbx_seq_one_letter_code
_entity_poly.pdbx_strand_id
1 'polypeptide(L)'
;MELIIKRREKINLPAWSLFMFFTIFTLYNCGGPKKIIFNINGQIQKPQDIPQEEYQRIYPVISKIAVNIFSEVKDEDGNTIEKKTTRANINDDKISARIDFTVEDLSQSVNIKVDSQRLIIFSKDIFSDKFEKIEDIQYCKEGDIDRDGYDYMCAINFSVIPNVSDSIRNYIEFRDRLSKAEEKQFCSVYITVSQEINNIQAEIREIALSDISDIYNMFVDRIRSKANDVFSKIKNRDCSERNYLEGIKDYFCLPEKIINDSKKMIQTCDAYNLYDEGYALLKKGQTTRALDKFRESIRIKPDFSDSYIAIGDIYFEEKRYEDARDMYRKAIDIGENSLVYEKLGDTYIRMNLFEAADEAYRKAIDLLGEKASHSLFYKRAFALKKLSKWEQASEPAKRAIDTINSTPEIKYDREMQKKLAIYQTLIGEIYLNLRRFEEAKRTLEEAIKIDPYEDEALLLLAQIYSESENKSDLKKAKEYYEKLFTLDSSFGKSGDTWFKYAILLENLMEDETQIALALEKSIRFSPNNDEAYLKLAKIYEKRKGYEKVAEEMYKKAYENSKEQNRSSNFNEYISFLIKQGNYAVAKKILSEYIAKNPDDKSAKRLYNESNIMLYAINPQSLKKLGLGQKSLDEVYSAFSSIPDNIASEIFETVGVSKDFFLRVDPYKRMILIIAYMDSIYGTSGKGSELQKSEKYKELFGKNLSQATINALSKLSLQKIGIELK
;
A
#
# COMPACT_ATOMS: atom_id res chain seq x y z
N MET A 1 -29.54 41.62 -99.31
CA MET A 1 -28.11 41.29 -99.26
C MET A 1 -27.18 42.50 -99.28
N GLU A 2 -27.62 43.75 -99.50
CA GLU A 2 -26.68 44.90 -99.41
C GLU A 2 -27.18 46.15 -98.66
N LEU A 3 -28.28 46.05 -97.92
CA LEU A 3 -28.57 46.91 -96.78
C LEU A 3 -28.61 46.00 -95.55
N ILE A 4 -27.41 45.65 -95.07
CA ILE A 4 -26.88 46.33 -93.89
C ILE A 4 -27.63 45.81 -92.66
N ILE A 5 -27.19 44.73 -92.02
CA ILE A 5 -25.79 44.50 -91.59
C ILE A 5 -25.26 45.70 -90.73
N LYS A 6 -26.12 46.62 -90.29
CA LYS A 6 -25.86 47.57 -89.19
C LYS A 6 -26.91 47.47 -88.09
N ARG A 7 -27.07 46.26 -87.55
CA ARG A 7 -27.34 46.07 -86.11
C ARG A 7 -26.94 44.67 -85.67
N ARG A 8 -25.77 44.25 -86.16
CA ARG A 8 -25.07 43.02 -85.81
C ARG A 8 -23.97 43.28 -84.76
N GLU A 9 -24.19 44.28 -83.88
CA GLU A 9 -23.20 44.70 -82.86
C GLU A 9 -23.73 44.72 -81.42
N LYS A 10 -24.96 44.27 -81.16
CA LYS A 10 -25.38 43.94 -79.80
C LYS A 10 -26.17 42.65 -79.83
N ILE A 11 -25.73 41.70 -79.02
CA ILE A 11 -26.36 40.41 -78.70
C ILE A 11 -25.84 39.25 -79.58
N ASN A 12 -24.83 38.56 -79.05
CA ASN A 12 -24.42 37.22 -79.46
C ASN A 12 -25.45 36.21 -78.90
N LEU A 13 -26.27 35.60 -79.76
CA LEU A 13 -27.06 34.41 -79.43
C LEU A 13 -26.78 33.31 -80.47
N PRO A 14 -26.55 32.05 -80.06
CA PRO A 14 -26.35 30.93 -80.98
C PRO A 14 -27.61 30.59 -81.78
N ALA A 15 -27.38 30.06 -82.99
CA ALA A 15 -28.39 29.59 -83.92
C ALA A 15 -29.25 28.46 -83.32
N TRP A 16 -30.36 28.13 -83.99
CA TRP A 16 -31.36 27.10 -83.65
C TRP A 16 -32.53 27.58 -82.77
N SER A 17 -33.33 28.50 -83.30
CA SER A 17 -34.74 28.67 -82.91
C SER A 17 -35.56 29.12 -84.12
N LEU A 18 -36.39 28.22 -84.65
CA LEU A 18 -37.34 28.53 -85.70
C LEU A 18 -38.65 27.77 -85.47
N PHE A 19 -39.73 28.55 -85.36
CA PHE A 19 -41.10 28.36 -85.85
C PHE A 19 -42.18 28.74 -84.82
N MET A 20 -42.91 29.81 -85.14
CA MET A 20 -44.26 30.10 -84.66
C MET A 20 -45.12 30.39 -85.89
N PHE A 21 -46.37 29.89 -85.92
CA PHE A 21 -47.43 30.37 -86.78
C PHE A 21 -48.72 30.51 -85.96
N PHE A 22 -49.45 31.61 -86.18
CA PHE A 22 -50.68 32.05 -85.52
C PHE A 22 -51.82 32.19 -86.54
N THR A 23 -53.10 31.97 -86.15
CA THR A 23 -54.26 32.89 -86.44
C THR A 23 -55.63 32.48 -85.80
N ILE A 24 -56.05 33.24 -84.76
CA ILE A 24 -57.30 34.00 -84.39
C ILE A 24 -58.76 33.58 -84.80
N PHE A 25 -59.75 33.57 -83.85
CA PHE A 25 -60.97 34.46 -83.74
C PHE A 25 -61.94 34.23 -82.51
N THR A 26 -62.35 35.36 -81.88
CA THR A 26 -63.37 35.86 -80.86
C THR A 26 -64.65 35.05 -80.43
N LEU A 27 -65.45 35.27 -79.34
CA LEU A 27 -65.55 35.97 -78.00
C LEU A 27 -66.90 35.54 -77.30
N TYR A 28 -67.04 35.54 -75.94
CA TYR A 28 -68.20 36.02 -75.10
C TYR A 28 -68.20 35.52 -73.60
N ASN A 29 -68.58 36.43 -72.66
CA ASN A 29 -68.68 36.50 -71.15
C ASN A 29 -69.41 35.38 -70.35
N CYS A 30 -69.39 35.21 -69.00
CA CYS A 30 -68.60 35.59 -67.78
C CYS A 30 -69.27 34.91 -66.54
N GLY A 31 -68.54 34.29 -65.58
CA GLY A 31 -69.11 33.87 -64.29
C GLY A 31 -68.17 33.29 -63.20
N GLY A 32 -67.97 34.02 -62.09
CA GLY A 32 -67.63 33.50 -60.74
C GLY A 32 -66.16 33.22 -60.39
N PRO A 33 -65.73 33.40 -59.11
CA PRO A 33 -64.34 33.21 -58.69
C PRO A 33 -63.99 31.71 -58.65
N LYS A 34 -62.94 31.33 -59.38
CA LYS A 34 -62.45 29.96 -59.48
C LYS A 34 -61.13 29.84 -58.74
N LYS A 35 -60.97 28.76 -57.97
CA LYS A 35 -59.73 28.43 -57.29
C LYS A 35 -58.77 27.83 -58.32
N ILE A 36 -57.93 28.65 -58.94
CA ILE A 36 -56.97 28.15 -59.95
C ILE A 36 -55.73 27.64 -59.22
N ILE A 37 -55.42 26.35 -59.42
CA ILE A 37 -54.18 25.74 -58.96
C ILE A 37 -53.20 25.76 -60.13
N PHE A 38 -52.18 26.60 -60.04
CA PHE A 38 -51.05 26.54 -60.96
C PHE A 38 -50.09 25.47 -60.48
N ASN A 39 -49.76 24.54 -61.37
CA ASN A 39 -48.68 23.59 -61.18
C ASN A 39 -47.54 23.98 -62.12
N ILE A 40 -46.56 24.69 -61.56
CA ILE A 40 -45.34 24.99 -62.29
C ILE A 40 -44.38 23.84 -62.04
N ASN A 41 -43.99 23.16 -63.11
CA ASN A 41 -42.95 22.15 -63.12
C ASN A 41 -41.78 22.66 -63.97
N GLY A 42 -40.83 23.33 -63.31
CA GLY A 42 -39.57 23.69 -63.96
C GLY A 42 -38.60 22.52 -63.89
N GLN A 43 -38.07 22.05 -65.02
CA GLN A 43 -36.93 21.13 -65.05
C GLN A 43 -35.66 21.92 -65.37
N ILE A 44 -34.79 22.08 -64.37
CA ILE A 44 -33.45 22.65 -64.57
C ILE A 44 -32.51 21.50 -64.89
N GLN A 45 -31.98 21.49 -66.11
CA GLN A 45 -30.92 20.57 -66.48
C GLN A 45 -29.58 21.10 -66.00
N LYS A 46 -28.66 20.20 -65.70
CA LYS A 46 -27.29 20.55 -65.34
C LYS A 46 -26.69 21.60 -66.31
N PRO A 47 -26.05 22.68 -65.80
CA PRO A 47 -25.32 23.64 -66.62
C PRO A 47 -24.25 22.97 -67.49
N GLN A 48 -24.12 23.39 -68.76
CA GLN A 48 -23.11 22.84 -69.67
C GLN A 48 -21.67 23.12 -69.20
N ASP A 49 -21.47 24.22 -68.49
CA ASP A 49 -20.15 24.74 -68.11
C ASP A 49 -19.61 24.12 -66.80
N ILE A 50 -20.36 23.23 -66.15
CA ILE A 50 -19.92 22.51 -64.94
C ILE A 50 -19.74 21.02 -65.25
N PRO A 51 -18.59 20.39 -64.92
CA PRO A 51 -18.42 18.94 -64.99
C PRO A 51 -19.45 18.16 -64.16
N GLN A 52 -19.78 16.92 -64.55
CA GLN A 52 -20.83 16.14 -63.84
C GLN A 52 -20.49 15.95 -62.37
N GLU A 53 -19.23 15.65 -62.07
CA GLU A 53 -18.76 15.39 -60.72
C GLU A 53 -18.82 16.61 -59.81
N GLU A 54 -18.48 17.78 -60.33
CA GLU A 54 -18.55 19.04 -59.57
C GLU A 54 -20.00 19.43 -59.32
N TYR A 55 -20.86 19.29 -60.32
CA TYR A 55 -22.29 19.54 -60.20
C TYR A 55 -22.91 18.68 -59.08
N GLN A 56 -22.63 17.39 -59.04
CA GLN A 56 -23.12 16.49 -57.98
C GLN A 56 -22.67 16.91 -56.57
N ARG A 57 -21.44 17.43 -56.42
CA ARG A 57 -20.90 17.83 -55.12
C ARG A 57 -21.56 19.09 -54.55
N ILE A 58 -21.91 20.03 -55.42
CA ILE A 58 -22.57 21.30 -55.03
C ILE A 58 -24.09 21.21 -55.13
N TYR A 59 -24.61 20.11 -55.69
CA TYR A 59 -26.04 19.88 -55.91
C TYR A 59 -26.91 20.04 -54.66
N PRO A 60 -26.52 19.57 -53.45
CA PRO A 60 -27.31 19.80 -52.23
C PRO A 60 -27.45 21.27 -51.84
N VAL A 61 -26.49 22.09 -52.23
CA VAL A 61 -26.49 23.54 -51.98
C VAL A 61 -27.29 24.26 -53.07
N ILE A 62 -27.07 23.90 -54.34
CA ILE A 62 -27.88 24.37 -55.47
C ILE A 62 -29.36 24.08 -55.23
N SER A 63 -29.70 22.89 -54.71
CA SER A 63 -31.09 22.51 -54.45
C SER A 63 -31.71 23.32 -53.32
N LYS A 64 -30.99 23.56 -52.20
CA LYS A 64 -31.45 24.46 -51.12
C LYS A 64 -31.70 25.89 -51.62
N ILE A 65 -30.82 26.42 -52.46
CA ILE A 65 -30.99 27.79 -52.99
C ILE A 65 -32.10 27.85 -54.05
N ALA A 66 -32.20 26.86 -54.94
CA ALA A 66 -33.28 26.75 -55.92
C ALA A 66 -34.66 26.75 -55.24
N VAL A 67 -34.82 25.98 -54.15
CA VAL A 67 -36.07 25.97 -53.36
C VAL A 67 -36.41 27.36 -52.80
N ASN A 68 -35.43 28.13 -52.33
CA ASN A 68 -35.66 29.50 -51.83
C ASN A 68 -36.03 30.49 -52.95
N ILE A 69 -35.44 30.37 -54.15
CA ILE A 69 -35.73 31.25 -55.30
C ILE A 69 -37.18 31.11 -55.78
N PHE A 70 -37.75 29.91 -55.67
CA PHE A 70 -39.10 29.60 -56.14
C PHE A 70 -40.22 29.89 -55.12
N SER A 71 -39.91 30.53 -53.99
CA SER A 71 -40.85 30.68 -52.87
C SER A 71 -41.58 32.04 -52.79
N GLU A 72 -41.19 33.04 -53.58
CA GLU A 72 -41.74 34.39 -53.49
C GLU A 72 -42.67 34.70 -54.69
N VAL A 73 -43.99 34.70 -54.47
CA VAL A 73 -45.01 35.11 -55.45
C VAL A 73 -45.60 36.44 -54.98
N LYS A 74 -45.68 37.44 -55.87
CA LYS A 74 -46.21 38.77 -55.57
C LYS A 74 -47.43 39.10 -56.43
N ASP A 75 -48.38 39.87 -55.90
CA ASP A 75 -49.46 40.46 -56.70
C ASP A 75 -48.93 41.63 -57.57
N GLU A 76 -49.80 42.20 -58.41
CA GLU A 76 -49.48 43.37 -59.25
C GLU A 76 -49.03 44.59 -58.44
N ASP A 77 -49.45 44.69 -57.17
CA ASP A 77 -49.08 45.74 -56.23
C ASP A 77 -47.75 45.46 -55.50
N GLY A 78 -47.14 44.30 -55.73
CA GLY A 78 -45.85 43.88 -55.16
C GLY A 78 -45.94 43.26 -53.76
N ASN A 79 -47.13 42.96 -53.26
CA ASN A 79 -47.32 42.26 -51.98
C ASN A 79 -47.11 40.76 -52.15
N THR A 80 -46.39 40.13 -51.22
CA THR A 80 -46.18 38.68 -51.26
C THR A 80 -47.48 37.93 -50.95
N ILE A 81 -47.98 37.16 -51.91
CA ILE A 81 -49.14 36.27 -51.76
C ILE A 81 -48.59 34.86 -51.47
N GLU A 82 -48.80 34.32 -50.28
CA GLU A 82 -48.32 32.97 -49.95
C GLU A 82 -49.47 32.02 -49.56
N LYS A 83 -49.51 30.82 -50.18
CA LYS A 83 -49.84 29.56 -49.48
C LYS A 83 -49.50 28.26 -50.27
N LYS A 84 -48.34 27.69 -49.90
CA LYS A 84 -47.81 26.29 -49.98
C LYS A 84 -48.49 25.26 -50.90
N THR A 85 -47.72 24.49 -51.69
CA THR A 85 -46.78 23.45 -51.20
C THR A 85 -45.64 23.16 -52.18
N THR A 86 -44.38 23.25 -51.74
CA THR A 86 -43.18 22.87 -52.51
C THR A 86 -42.83 21.40 -52.27
N ARG A 87 -43.10 20.52 -53.23
CA ARG A 87 -42.35 19.26 -53.36
C ARG A 87 -41.34 19.44 -54.48
N ALA A 88 -40.10 19.73 -54.12
CA ALA A 88 -39.00 19.64 -55.06
C ALA A 88 -38.62 18.16 -55.18
N ASN A 89 -38.83 17.57 -56.36
CA ASN A 89 -38.28 16.26 -56.68
C ASN A 89 -36.92 16.49 -57.34
N ILE A 90 -35.90 16.02 -56.66
CA ILE A 90 -34.50 16.35 -56.88
C ILE A 90 -33.83 15.04 -57.33
N ASN A 91 -33.62 14.89 -58.64
CA ASN A 91 -32.89 13.76 -59.24
C ASN A 91 -31.54 14.26 -59.80
N ASP A 92 -30.52 13.40 -59.82
CA ASP A 92 -29.11 13.73 -60.07
C ASP A 92 -28.82 14.73 -61.22
N ASP A 93 -29.66 14.83 -62.24
CA ASP A 93 -29.48 15.72 -63.40
C ASP A 93 -30.57 16.79 -63.58
N LYS A 94 -31.62 16.76 -62.74
CA LYS A 94 -32.84 17.56 -62.91
C LYS A 94 -33.41 18.02 -61.56
N ILE A 95 -33.48 19.33 -61.39
CA ILE A 95 -34.30 19.92 -60.32
C ILE A 95 -35.70 20.11 -60.88
N SER A 96 -36.68 19.43 -60.29
CA SER A 96 -38.09 19.68 -60.54
C SER A 96 -38.73 20.28 -59.30
N ALA A 97 -39.15 21.54 -59.37
CA ALA A 97 -39.96 22.16 -58.34
C ALA A 97 -41.40 22.15 -58.80
N ARG A 98 -42.29 21.59 -57.97
CA ARG A 98 -43.73 21.82 -58.09
C ARG A 98 -44.12 22.90 -57.10
N ILE A 99 -44.64 24.01 -57.62
CA ILE A 99 -45.19 25.10 -56.81
C ILE A 99 -46.68 25.11 -57.07
N ASP A 100 -47.46 24.75 -56.05
CA ASP A 100 -48.90 24.91 -56.06
C ASP A 100 -49.24 26.19 -55.30
N PHE A 101 -49.89 27.14 -55.95
CA PHE A 101 -50.48 28.30 -55.29
C PHE A 101 -51.93 28.46 -55.74
N THR A 102 -52.74 29.02 -54.84
CA THR A 102 -54.14 29.33 -55.09
C THR A 102 -54.29 30.82 -55.24
N VAL A 103 -54.85 31.27 -56.36
CA VAL A 103 -55.27 32.66 -56.52
C VAL A 103 -56.77 32.73 -56.24
N GLU A 104 -57.15 33.47 -55.20
CA GLU A 104 -58.54 33.80 -54.89
C GLU A 104 -58.80 35.21 -55.42
N ASP A 105 -59.83 35.33 -56.25
CA ASP A 105 -60.30 36.52 -56.97
C ASP A 105 -59.59 36.94 -58.27
N LEU A 106 -60.43 37.18 -59.28
CA LEU A 106 -60.09 37.46 -60.67
C LEU A 106 -59.81 38.95 -60.88
N SER A 107 -58.57 39.38 -60.66
CA SER A 107 -57.96 40.46 -61.46
C SER A 107 -57.14 39.81 -62.58
N GLN A 108 -57.32 40.36 -63.78
CA GLN A 108 -56.72 39.84 -65.01
C GLN A 108 -55.19 39.98 -64.92
N SER A 109 -54.47 38.88 -65.10
CA SER A 109 -53.01 38.74 -65.01
C SER A 109 -52.47 38.46 -63.59
N VAL A 110 -51.75 37.35 -63.48
CA VAL A 110 -50.91 37.03 -62.32
C VAL A 110 -49.48 37.23 -62.80
N ASN A 111 -48.82 38.27 -62.31
CA ASN A 111 -47.46 38.56 -62.70
C ASN A 111 -46.47 37.69 -61.91
N ILE A 112 -46.16 36.51 -62.45
CA ILE A 112 -45.19 35.58 -61.84
C ILE A 112 -43.80 36.10 -62.12
N LYS A 113 -43.31 36.99 -61.24
CA LYS A 113 -41.96 37.52 -61.34
C LYS A 113 -40.95 36.51 -60.80
N VAL A 114 -40.40 35.69 -61.69
CA VAL A 114 -39.25 34.85 -61.37
C VAL A 114 -38.00 35.72 -61.36
N ASP A 115 -37.54 36.12 -60.17
CA ASP A 115 -36.31 36.91 -60.05
C ASP A 115 -35.08 36.02 -60.30
N SER A 116 -34.70 35.92 -61.58
CA SER A 116 -33.68 34.98 -62.06
C SER A 116 -32.24 35.46 -61.90
N GLN A 117 -31.98 36.57 -61.19
CA GLN A 117 -30.61 37.02 -60.95
C GLN A 117 -29.83 36.13 -59.97
N ARG A 118 -30.49 35.13 -59.35
CA ARG A 118 -30.07 34.57 -58.07
C ARG A 118 -29.38 33.22 -58.07
N LEU A 119 -29.10 32.62 -59.22
CA LEU A 119 -28.27 31.41 -59.22
C LEU A 119 -27.73 31.07 -60.62
N ILE A 120 -28.56 31.40 -61.58
CA ILE A 120 -28.55 30.76 -62.86
C ILE A 120 -28.96 31.87 -63.83
N ILE A 121 -28.00 32.36 -64.62
CA ILE A 121 -28.26 33.30 -65.70
C ILE A 121 -29.06 32.53 -66.75
N PHE A 122 -30.36 32.71 -66.68
CA PHE A 122 -31.23 32.50 -67.80
C PHE A 122 -31.25 33.80 -68.61
N SER A 123 -31.27 33.75 -69.95
CA SER A 123 -31.51 35.00 -70.66
C SER A 123 -32.89 35.51 -70.21
N LYS A 124 -32.94 36.79 -69.78
CA LYS A 124 -34.20 37.46 -69.43
C LYS A 124 -35.21 37.23 -70.55
N ASP A 125 -34.73 37.25 -71.79
CA ASP A 125 -35.50 37.01 -73.02
C ASP A 125 -36.16 35.63 -73.06
N ILE A 126 -35.53 34.53 -72.58
CA ILE A 126 -36.14 33.18 -72.59
C ILE A 126 -37.31 33.07 -71.62
N PHE A 127 -37.20 33.72 -70.45
CA PHE A 127 -38.28 33.73 -69.47
C PHE A 127 -39.34 34.76 -69.82
N SER A 128 -38.95 35.95 -70.30
CA SER A 128 -39.87 36.96 -70.84
C SER A 128 -40.70 36.34 -71.95
N ASP A 129 -40.11 35.71 -72.97
CA ASP A 129 -40.87 35.09 -74.07
C ASP A 129 -41.82 33.98 -73.57
N LYS A 130 -41.40 33.16 -72.60
CA LYS A 130 -42.24 32.07 -72.07
C LYS A 130 -43.36 32.58 -71.18
N PHE A 131 -43.10 33.59 -70.36
CA PHE A 131 -44.09 34.19 -69.46
C PHE A 131 -45.01 35.19 -70.18
N GLU A 132 -44.53 35.94 -71.17
CA GLU A 132 -45.35 36.75 -72.08
C GLU A 132 -46.26 35.84 -72.91
N LYS A 133 -45.76 34.71 -73.42
CA LYS A 133 -46.62 33.67 -74.02
C LYS A 133 -47.65 33.12 -73.05
N ILE A 134 -47.35 33.10 -71.75
CA ILE A 134 -48.28 32.68 -70.71
C ILE A 134 -49.33 33.77 -70.51
N GLU A 135 -48.96 35.04 -70.36
CA GLU A 135 -49.87 36.19 -70.26
C GLU A 135 -50.83 36.28 -71.46
N ASP A 136 -50.36 35.90 -72.66
CA ASP A 136 -51.15 35.88 -73.89
C ASP A 136 -52.13 34.69 -74.01
N ILE A 137 -52.08 33.70 -73.11
CA ILE A 137 -52.97 32.51 -73.11
C ILE A 137 -54.07 32.68 -72.06
N GLN A 138 -55.34 32.68 -72.50
CA GLN A 138 -56.50 32.71 -71.60
C GLN A 138 -56.64 31.37 -70.85
N TYR A 139 -56.34 31.36 -69.54
CA TYR A 139 -55.98 30.14 -68.80
C TYR A 139 -57.03 29.05 -68.62
N CYS A 140 -58.32 29.35 -68.76
CA CYS A 140 -59.36 28.32 -68.65
C CYS A 140 -60.57 28.68 -69.51
N LYS A 141 -61.18 27.68 -70.15
CA LYS A 141 -62.56 27.77 -70.62
C LYS A 141 -63.48 27.30 -69.49
N GLU A 142 -64.62 27.93 -69.33
CA GLU A 142 -65.61 27.53 -68.35
C GLU A 142 -66.29 26.22 -68.80
N GLY A 143 -66.09 25.11 -68.05
CA GLY A 143 -66.61 23.77 -68.36
C GLY A 143 -65.57 22.64 -68.35
N ASP A 144 -64.30 23.00 -68.40
CA ASP A 144 -63.13 22.15 -68.13
C ASP A 144 -63.14 21.37 -66.81
N ILE A 145 -63.34 20.05 -66.81
CA ILE A 145 -63.19 19.19 -65.62
C ILE A 145 -62.13 18.14 -65.91
N ASP A 146 -61.19 17.90 -64.98
CA ASP A 146 -60.26 16.77 -65.10
C ASP A 146 -60.97 15.43 -64.83
N ARG A 147 -60.26 14.29 -64.98
CA ARG A 147 -60.86 12.94 -64.82
C ARG A 147 -61.46 12.67 -63.42
N ASP A 148 -61.10 13.46 -62.41
CA ASP A 148 -61.44 13.25 -60.99
C ASP A 148 -62.31 14.38 -60.39
N GLY A 149 -62.69 15.41 -61.16
CA GLY A 149 -63.78 16.33 -60.79
C GLY A 149 -63.40 17.57 -59.94
N TYR A 150 -62.13 17.98 -59.90
CA TYR A 150 -61.67 19.18 -59.17
C TYR A 150 -61.32 20.36 -60.11
N ASP A 151 -61.29 21.60 -59.57
CA ASP A 151 -60.87 22.82 -60.27
C ASP A 151 -59.53 22.63 -61.00
N TYR A 152 -59.41 23.22 -62.21
CA TYR A 152 -58.27 23.03 -63.12
C TYR A 152 -56.89 23.06 -62.44
N MET A 153 -56.10 22.04 -62.75
CA MET A 153 -54.64 22.10 -62.63
C MET A 153 -54.03 22.53 -63.97
N CYS A 154 -53.55 23.78 -64.05
CA CYS A 154 -52.73 24.20 -65.20
C CYS A 154 -51.29 23.74 -64.95
N ALA A 155 -50.82 22.77 -65.74
CA ALA A 155 -49.45 22.29 -65.66
C ALA A 155 -48.56 22.99 -66.68
N ILE A 156 -47.65 23.84 -66.21
CA ILE A 156 -46.65 24.50 -67.06
C ILE A 156 -45.32 23.75 -66.88
N ASN A 157 -44.90 23.07 -67.95
CA ASN A 157 -43.60 22.42 -68.01
C ASN A 157 -42.65 23.28 -68.84
N PHE A 158 -41.56 23.73 -68.23
CA PHE A 158 -40.46 24.33 -68.97
C PHE A 158 -39.14 23.63 -68.63
N SER A 159 -38.35 23.37 -69.68
CA SER A 159 -36.95 23.00 -69.56
C SER A 159 -36.10 24.19 -69.98
N VAL A 160 -35.09 24.51 -69.19
CA VAL A 160 -34.10 25.54 -69.54
C VAL A 160 -32.71 25.03 -69.16
N ILE A 161 -31.76 25.18 -70.07
CA ILE A 161 -30.33 24.92 -69.85
C ILE A 161 -29.69 26.26 -69.50
N PRO A 162 -29.04 26.40 -68.34
CA PRO A 162 -28.61 27.73 -67.98
C PRO A 162 -27.14 27.91 -67.65
N ASN A 163 -26.71 29.17 -67.53
CA ASN A 163 -25.34 29.55 -67.20
C ASN A 163 -25.23 29.99 -65.73
N VAL A 164 -24.04 29.90 -65.14
CA VAL A 164 -23.80 30.09 -63.70
C VAL A 164 -23.25 31.50 -63.44
N SER A 165 -23.76 32.18 -62.41
CA SER A 165 -23.27 33.51 -62.02
C SER A 165 -21.83 33.47 -61.45
N ASP A 166 -21.09 34.58 -61.58
CA ASP A 166 -19.75 34.71 -61.01
C ASP A 166 -19.73 34.49 -59.49
N SER A 167 -20.79 34.91 -58.77
CA SER A 167 -20.95 34.68 -57.32
C SER A 167 -20.91 33.19 -56.96
N ILE A 168 -21.50 32.32 -57.78
CA ILE A 168 -21.50 30.87 -57.56
C ILE A 168 -20.22 30.24 -58.02
N ARG A 169 -19.66 30.69 -59.15
CA ARG A 169 -18.34 30.23 -59.59
C ARG A 169 -17.31 30.45 -58.48
N ASN A 170 -17.30 31.64 -57.89
CA ASN A 170 -16.44 31.96 -56.75
C ASN A 170 -16.74 31.06 -55.54
N TYR A 171 -18.00 30.82 -55.19
CA TYR A 171 -18.34 29.87 -54.12
C TYR A 171 -17.89 28.43 -54.42
N ILE A 172 -18.05 27.94 -55.65
CA ILE A 172 -17.57 26.61 -56.08
C ILE A 172 -16.04 26.55 -55.93
N GLU A 173 -15.33 27.58 -56.39
CA GLU A 173 -13.88 27.69 -56.24
C GLU A 173 -13.46 27.71 -54.77
N PHE A 174 -14.16 28.44 -53.90
CA PHE A 174 -13.91 28.47 -52.47
C PHE A 174 -14.13 27.11 -51.81
N ARG A 175 -15.26 26.46 -52.11
CA ARG A 175 -15.61 25.13 -51.63
C ARG A 175 -14.61 24.08 -52.10
N ASP A 176 -14.16 24.17 -53.35
CA ASP A 176 -13.18 23.26 -53.94
C ASP A 176 -11.79 23.45 -53.32
N ARG A 177 -11.35 24.70 -53.16
CA ARG A 177 -10.12 25.04 -52.43
C ARG A 177 -10.13 24.44 -51.01
N LEU A 178 -11.25 24.55 -50.30
CA LEU A 178 -11.39 23.93 -48.97
C LEU A 178 -11.39 22.40 -49.02
N SER A 179 -12.15 21.82 -49.95
CA SER A 179 -12.30 20.37 -50.07
C SER A 179 -11.00 19.68 -50.47
N LYS A 180 -10.14 20.37 -51.24
CA LYS A 180 -8.84 19.87 -51.71
C LYS A 180 -7.68 20.30 -50.81
N ALA A 181 -7.91 21.14 -49.80
CA ALA A 181 -6.84 21.59 -48.91
C ALA A 181 -6.20 20.40 -48.18
N GLU A 182 -4.87 20.36 -48.13
CA GLU A 182 -4.15 19.42 -47.29
C GLU A 182 -4.49 19.67 -45.81
N GLU A 183 -4.49 18.60 -44.99
CA GLU A 183 -4.89 18.67 -43.57
C GLU A 183 -4.20 19.83 -42.85
N LYS A 184 -2.87 19.97 -43.03
CA LYS A 184 -2.01 21.02 -42.42
C LYS A 184 -2.33 22.45 -42.85
N GLN A 185 -2.86 22.63 -44.06
CA GLN A 185 -3.18 23.95 -44.62
C GLN A 185 -4.67 24.30 -44.48
N PHE A 186 -5.50 23.36 -44.02
CA PHE A 186 -6.94 23.54 -43.97
C PHE A 186 -7.36 24.80 -43.22
N CYS A 187 -6.77 25.08 -42.05
CA CYS A 187 -7.14 26.28 -41.26
C CYS A 187 -6.79 27.61 -41.95
N SER A 188 -5.67 27.70 -42.68
CA SER A 188 -5.31 28.93 -43.41
C SER A 188 -6.22 29.13 -44.62
N VAL A 189 -6.54 28.05 -45.33
CA VAL A 189 -7.52 28.08 -46.42
C VAL A 189 -8.90 28.46 -45.88
N TYR A 190 -9.33 27.91 -44.74
CA TYR A 190 -10.62 28.20 -44.12
C TYR A 190 -10.79 29.65 -43.70
N ILE A 191 -9.80 30.27 -43.07
CA ILE A 191 -9.89 31.71 -42.75
C ILE A 191 -9.97 32.55 -44.02
N THR A 192 -9.10 32.27 -44.98
CA THR A 192 -9.05 33.02 -46.24
C THR A 192 -10.39 32.94 -46.96
N VAL A 193 -10.92 31.73 -47.11
CA VAL A 193 -12.22 31.49 -47.74
C VAL A 193 -13.37 32.11 -46.92
N SER A 194 -13.35 32.02 -45.60
CA SER A 194 -14.40 32.64 -44.76
C SER A 194 -14.43 34.17 -44.88
N GLN A 195 -13.28 34.81 -45.05
CA GLN A 195 -13.19 36.25 -45.32
C GLN A 195 -13.68 36.59 -46.74
N GLU A 196 -13.28 35.79 -47.74
CA GLU A 196 -13.68 35.99 -49.14
C GLU A 196 -15.19 35.78 -49.36
N ILE A 197 -15.81 34.80 -48.68
CA ILE A 197 -17.28 34.56 -48.74
C ILE A 197 -18.08 35.78 -48.31
N ASN A 198 -17.58 36.56 -47.35
CA ASN A 198 -18.30 37.76 -46.90
C ASN A 198 -18.45 38.81 -48.01
N ASN A 199 -17.63 38.72 -49.07
CA ASN A 199 -17.70 39.59 -50.24
C ASN A 199 -18.64 39.05 -51.34
N ILE A 200 -19.20 37.85 -51.18
CA ILE A 200 -20.24 37.32 -52.06
C ILE A 200 -21.57 38.05 -51.77
N GLN A 201 -22.40 38.16 -52.82
CA GLN A 201 -23.78 38.66 -52.76
C GLN A 201 -24.59 38.07 -51.60
N ALA A 202 -25.41 38.91 -50.96
CA ALA A 202 -26.10 38.61 -49.70
C ALA A 202 -27.04 37.40 -49.82
N GLU A 203 -27.58 37.15 -51.00
CA GLU A 203 -28.59 36.15 -51.32
C GLU A 203 -28.09 34.70 -51.19
N ILE A 204 -26.81 34.44 -51.46
CA ILE A 204 -26.22 33.09 -51.33
C ILE A 204 -25.24 32.98 -50.17
N ARG A 205 -24.88 34.10 -49.54
CA ARG A 205 -23.89 34.17 -48.47
C ARG A 205 -24.23 33.27 -47.29
N GLU A 206 -25.49 33.28 -46.82
CA GLU A 206 -25.91 32.48 -45.66
C GLU A 206 -25.77 30.98 -45.92
N ILE A 207 -26.17 30.54 -47.11
CA ILE A 207 -26.10 29.12 -47.49
C ILE A 207 -24.65 28.71 -47.74
N ALA A 208 -23.84 29.56 -48.38
CA ALA A 208 -22.40 29.33 -48.57
C ALA A 208 -21.64 29.24 -47.24
N LEU A 209 -21.96 30.13 -46.28
CA LEU A 209 -21.41 30.10 -44.93
C LEU A 209 -21.83 28.82 -44.19
N SER A 210 -23.09 28.39 -44.32
CA SER A 210 -23.56 27.12 -43.74
C SER A 210 -22.81 25.92 -44.30
N ASP A 211 -22.67 25.79 -45.63
CA ASP A 211 -21.97 24.66 -46.25
C ASP A 211 -20.48 24.63 -45.88
N ILE A 212 -19.82 25.79 -45.88
CA ILE A 212 -18.41 25.88 -45.50
C ILE A 212 -18.21 25.65 -44.00
N SER A 213 -19.19 26.02 -43.17
CA SER A 213 -19.24 25.61 -41.77
C SER A 213 -19.40 24.09 -41.62
N ASP A 214 -20.20 23.43 -42.46
CA ASP A 214 -20.35 21.97 -42.44
C ASP A 214 -19.04 21.28 -42.80
N ILE A 215 -18.33 21.77 -43.82
CA ILE A 215 -16.99 21.25 -44.20
C ILE A 215 -15.98 21.44 -43.05
N TYR A 216 -16.00 22.60 -42.39
CA TYR A 216 -15.20 22.84 -41.19
C TYR A 216 -15.56 21.87 -40.06
N ASN A 217 -16.84 21.66 -39.78
CA ASN A 217 -17.30 20.74 -38.75
C ASN A 217 -16.86 19.30 -39.03
N MET A 218 -16.96 18.85 -40.30
CA MET A 218 -16.44 17.55 -40.73
C MET A 218 -14.92 17.42 -40.52
N PHE A 219 -14.16 18.48 -40.78
CA PHE A 219 -12.72 18.52 -40.50
C PHE A 219 -12.44 18.41 -39.00
N VAL A 220 -13.12 19.23 -38.18
CA VAL A 220 -12.98 19.22 -36.71
C VAL A 220 -13.33 17.84 -36.14
N ASP A 221 -14.41 17.22 -36.61
CA ASP A 221 -14.84 15.90 -36.13
C ASP A 221 -13.85 14.80 -36.50
N ARG A 222 -13.22 14.89 -37.66
CA ARG A 222 -12.14 13.97 -38.05
C ARG A 222 -10.93 14.10 -37.13
N ILE A 223 -10.47 15.32 -36.88
CA ILE A 223 -9.35 15.58 -35.95
C ILE A 223 -9.71 15.12 -34.54
N ARG A 224 -10.93 15.41 -34.08
CA ARG A 224 -11.43 14.98 -32.77
C ARG A 224 -11.45 13.45 -32.65
N SER A 225 -11.92 12.74 -33.68
CA SER A 225 -11.96 11.28 -33.71
C SER A 225 -10.56 10.66 -33.57
N LYS A 226 -9.60 11.15 -34.39
CA LYS A 226 -8.19 10.74 -34.28
C LYS A 226 -7.58 11.09 -32.91
N ALA A 227 -7.82 12.29 -32.42
CA ALA A 227 -7.31 12.73 -31.11
C ALA A 227 -7.86 11.86 -29.97
N ASN A 228 -9.14 11.48 -30.02
CA ASN A 228 -9.75 10.60 -29.02
C ASN A 228 -9.13 9.19 -29.02
N ASP A 229 -8.79 8.64 -30.18
CA ASP A 229 -8.03 7.39 -30.28
C ASP A 229 -6.69 7.52 -29.55
N VAL A 230 -5.92 8.56 -29.85
CA VAL A 230 -4.63 8.84 -29.18
C VAL A 230 -4.82 9.09 -27.67
N PHE A 231 -5.85 9.82 -27.26
CA PHE A 231 -6.16 10.05 -25.84
C PHE A 231 -6.46 8.74 -25.10
N SER A 232 -7.09 7.77 -25.76
CA SER A 232 -7.34 6.46 -25.17
C SER A 232 -6.04 5.66 -24.97
N LYS A 233 -5.12 5.73 -25.95
CA LYS A 233 -3.78 5.13 -25.88
C LYS A 233 -2.94 5.74 -24.75
N ILE A 234 -2.92 7.07 -24.63
CA ILE A 234 -2.20 7.78 -23.55
C ILE A 234 -2.76 7.41 -22.19
N LYS A 235 -4.08 7.26 -22.01
CA LYS A 235 -4.63 6.77 -20.74
C LYS A 235 -4.05 5.41 -20.33
N ASN A 236 -3.76 4.56 -21.31
CA ASN A 236 -3.10 3.27 -21.13
C ASN A 236 -1.57 3.35 -21.15
N ARG A 237 -1.01 4.56 -21.00
CA ARG A 237 0.45 4.88 -21.03
C ARG A 237 1.16 4.67 -22.35
N ASP A 238 0.42 4.55 -23.45
CA ASP A 238 1.03 4.54 -24.78
C ASP A 238 1.16 5.96 -25.32
N CYS A 239 2.40 6.46 -25.36
CA CYS A 239 2.76 7.79 -25.84
C CYS A 239 3.43 7.78 -27.23
N SER A 240 3.34 6.67 -27.98
CA SER A 240 3.96 6.52 -29.30
C SER A 240 3.47 7.56 -30.32
N GLU A 241 2.18 7.93 -30.28
CA GLU A 241 1.56 8.89 -31.19
C GLU A 241 1.50 10.33 -30.64
N ARG A 242 2.29 10.68 -29.61
CA ARG A 242 2.33 12.04 -29.03
C ARG A 242 2.54 13.14 -30.07
N ASN A 243 3.37 12.89 -31.09
CA ASN A 243 3.66 13.87 -32.15
C ASN A 243 2.41 14.34 -32.89
N TYR A 244 1.38 13.49 -32.98
CA TYR A 244 0.10 13.88 -33.55
C TYR A 244 -0.58 14.98 -32.71
N LEU A 245 -0.56 14.85 -31.38
CA LEU A 245 -1.13 15.85 -30.47
C LEU A 245 -0.37 17.18 -30.48
N GLU A 246 0.96 17.14 -30.65
CA GLU A 246 1.76 18.36 -30.83
C GLU A 246 1.34 19.08 -32.11
N GLY A 247 1.15 18.34 -33.21
CA GLY A 247 0.67 18.90 -34.48
C GLY A 247 -0.73 19.51 -34.42
N ILE A 248 -1.58 19.11 -33.44
CA ILE A 248 -2.89 19.74 -33.24
C ILE A 248 -2.76 21.24 -32.93
N LYS A 249 -1.66 21.65 -32.28
CA LYS A 249 -1.42 23.06 -31.90
C LYS A 249 -1.22 23.97 -33.11
N ASP A 250 -0.83 23.42 -34.26
CA ASP A 250 -0.62 24.16 -35.50
C ASP A 250 -1.96 24.54 -36.17
N TYR A 251 -3.07 23.87 -35.79
CA TYR A 251 -4.41 24.16 -36.29
C TYR A 251 -5.10 25.25 -35.46
N PHE A 252 -4.77 26.52 -35.72
CA PHE A 252 -5.31 27.68 -35.00
C PHE A 252 -6.84 27.86 -35.13
N CYS A 253 -7.50 27.19 -36.08
CA CYS A 253 -8.94 27.28 -36.29
C CYS A 253 -9.76 26.26 -35.45
N LEU A 254 -9.10 25.37 -34.70
CA LEU A 254 -9.80 24.36 -33.90
C LEU A 254 -10.45 24.95 -32.63
N PRO A 255 -11.52 24.32 -32.10
CA PRO A 255 -12.09 24.69 -30.82
C PRO A 255 -11.06 24.63 -29.68
N GLU A 256 -11.09 25.65 -28.80
CA GLU A 256 -10.15 25.79 -27.69
C GLU A 256 -10.10 24.55 -26.79
N LYS A 257 -11.25 23.89 -26.59
CA LYS A 257 -11.35 22.64 -25.83
C LYS A 257 -10.42 21.55 -26.37
N ILE A 258 -10.38 21.33 -27.68
CA ILE A 258 -9.54 20.29 -28.30
C ILE A 258 -8.05 20.61 -28.10
N ILE A 259 -7.69 21.88 -28.21
CA ILE A 259 -6.31 22.37 -28.01
C ILE A 259 -5.89 22.24 -26.54
N ASN A 260 -6.78 22.53 -25.59
CA ASN A 260 -6.49 22.40 -24.17
C ASN A 260 -6.43 20.92 -23.74
N ASP A 261 -7.32 20.07 -24.27
CA ASP A 261 -7.29 18.63 -24.06
C ASP A 261 -5.97 18.03 -24.61
N SER A 262 -5.53 18.42 -25.81
CA SER A 262 -4.26 17.96 -26.37
C SER A 262 -3.06 18.40 -25.53
N LYS A 263 -3.01 19.66 -25.06
CA LYS A 263 -1.98 20.15 -24.14
C LYS A 263 -1.91 19.34 -22.85
N LYS A 264 -3.04 19.06 -22.21
CA LYS A 264 -3.11 18.26 -20.98
C LYS A 264 -2.61 16.82 -21.19
N MET A 265 -2.94 16.23 -22.34
CA MET A 265 -2.50 14.87 -22.68
C MET A 265 -1.00 14.81 -23.01
N ILE A 266 -0.46 15.85 -23.65
CA ILE A 266 0.99 16.01 -23.84
C ILE A 266 1.71 16.07 -22.49
N GLN A 267 1.23 16.90 -21.56
CA GLN A 267 1.77 16.98 -20.19
C GLN A 267 1.69 15.62 -19.47
N THR A 268 0.62 14.85 -19.71
CA THR A 268 0.49 13.49 -19.16
C THR A 268 1.58 12.57 -19.72
N CYS A 269 1.87 12.64 -21.02
CA CYS A 269 3.01 11.90 -21.61
C CYS A 269 4.36 12.37 -21.06
N ASP A 270 4.56 13.66 -20.82
CA ASP A 270 5.78 14.17 -20.18
C ASP A 270 5.96 13.56 -18.79
N ALA A 271 4.88 13.48 -17.98
CA ALA A 271 4.92 12.85 -16.68
C ALA A 271 5.27 11.35 -16.75
N TYR A 272 4.71 10.60 -17.71
CA TYR A 272 5.03 9.19 -17.91
C TYR A 272 6.49 9.00 -18.35
N ASN A 273 6.98 9.79 -19.30
CA ASN A 273 8.37 9.72 -19.73
C ASN A 273 9.34 10.02 -18.58
N LEU A 274 9.06 11.02 -17.74
CA LEU A 274 9.87 11.33 -16.56
C LEU A 274 9.87 10.18 -15.54
N TYR A 275 8.74 9.49 -15.37
CA TYR A 275 8.67 8.31 -14.53
C TYR A 275 9.52 7.16 -15.08
N ASP A 276 9.45 6.88 -16.38
CA ASP A 276 10.26 5.84 -17.02
C ASP A 276 11.76 6.18 -16.98
N GLU A 277 12.12 7.45 -17.17
CA GLU A 277 13.49 7.96 -16.97
C GLU A 277 13.96 7.73 -15.52
N GLY A 278 13.14 8.07 -14.54
CA GLY A 278 13.42 7.83 -13.12
C GLY A 278 13.70 6.36 -12.84
N TYR A 279 12.86 5.46 -13.38
CA TYR A 279 13.05 4.01 -13.21
C TYR A 279 14.32 3.50 -13.91
N ALA A 280 14.63 4.01 -15.09
CA ALA A 280 15.87 3.70 -15.79
C ALA A 280 17.12 4.18 -15.02
N LEU A 281 17.03 5.31 -14.34
CA LEU A 281 18.10 5.83 -13.47
C LEU A 281 18.26 4.98 -12.20
N LEU A 282 17.18 4.51 -11.59
CA LEU A 282 17.24 3.56 -10.47
C LEU A 282 17.96 2.27 -10.85
N LYS A 283 17.66 1.70 -12.01
CA LYS A 283 18.36 0.50 -12.53
C LYS A 283 19.86 0.72 -12.72
N LYS A 284 20.30 1.97 -12.90
CA LYS A 284 21.72 2.36 -12.99
C LYS A 284 22.34 2.74 -11.64
N GLY A 285 21.60 2.62 -10.54
CA GLY A 285 22.04 3.00 -9.20
C GLY A 285 22.07 4.52 -8.94
N GLN A 286 21.48 5.34 -9.81
CA GLN A 286 21.48 6.80 -9.68
C GLN A 286 20.26 7.31 -8.90
N THR A 287 20.14 6.91 -7.62
CA THR A 287 18.94 7.12 -6.80
C THR A 287 18.52 8.59 -6.65
N THR A 288 19.45 9.51 -6.40
CA THR A 288 19.12 10.94 -6.24
C THR A 288 18.52 11.53 -7.51
N ARG A 289 19.09 11.22 -8.68
CA ARG A 289 18.59 11.70 -9.96
C ARG A 289 17.23 11.09 -10.31
N ALA A 290 17.00 9.83 -9.92
CA ALA A 290 15.70 9.20 -10.07
C ALA A 290 14.62 9.91 -9.23
N LEU A 291 14.93 10.23 -7.96
CA LEU A 291 14.02 11.00 -7.10
C LEU A 291 13.64 12.35 -7.73
N ASP A 292 14.61 13.06 -8.32
CA ASP A 292 14.34 14.33 -8.99
C ASP A 292 13.37 14.16 -10.16
N LYS A 293 13.53 13.10 -10.96
CA LYS A 293 12.64 12.78 -12.08
C LYS A 293 11.23 12.40 -11.63
N PHE A 294 11.09 11.60 -10.58
CA PHE A 294 9.76 11.28 -10.02
C PHE A 294 9.08 12.52 -9.43
N ARG A 295 9.81 13.41 -8.76
CA ARG A 295 9.27 14.69 -8.25
C ARG A 295 8.84 15.61 -9.39
N GLU A 296 9.62 15.67 -10.46
CA GLU A 296 9.25 16.43 -11.65
C GLU A 296 7.98 15.87 -12.30
N SER A 297 7.86 14.55 -12.40
CA SER A 297 6.66 13.87 -12.89
C SER A 297 5.41 14.26 -12.08
N ILE A 298 5.51 14.24 -10.73
CA ILE A 298 4.43 14.67 -9.84
C ILE A 298 4.09 16.15 -10.00
N ARG A 299 5.07 17.02 -10.24
CA ARG A 299 4.83 18.45 -10.48
C ARG A 299 4.00 18.69 -11.74
N ILE A 300 4.21 17.88 -12.79
CA ILE A 300 3.43 17.95 -14.03
C ILE A 300 2.05 17.30 -13.84
N LYS A 301 2.01 16.14 -13.17
CA LYS A 301 0.80 15.36 -12.92
C LYS A 301 0.67 15.00 -11.43
N PRO A 302 0.04 15.88 -10.62
CA PRO A 302 -0.06 15.69 -9.16
C PRO A 302 -0.86 14.46 -8.72
N ASP A 303 -1.72 13.93 -9.58
CA ASP A 303 -2.55 12.73 -9.40
C ASP A 303 -1.89 11.45 -9.98
N PHE A 304 -0.56 11.44 -10.16
CA PHE A 304 0.13 10.29 -10.70
C PHE A 304 0.62 9.33 -9.61
N SER A 305 -0.25 8.38 -9.23
CA SER A 305 -0.02 7.42 -8.13
C SER A 305 1.34 6.70 -8.22
N ASP A 306 1.72 6.17 -9.38
CA ASP A 306 2.98 5.43 -9.55
C ASP A 306 4.24 6.21 -9.19
N SER A 307 4.27 7.52 -9.45
CA SER A 307 5.44 8.32 -9.07
C SER A 307 5.56 8.45 -7.55
N TYR A 308 4.44 8.53 -6.81
CA TYR A 308 4.47 8.48 -5.36
C TYR A 308 4.89 7.10 -4.85
N ILE A 309 4.41 6.02 -5.48
CA ILE A 309 4.83 4.64 -5.14
C ILE A 309 6.34 4.48 -5.33
N ALA A 310 6.89 4.95 -6.46
CA ALA A 310 8.33 4.86 -6.74
C ALA A 310 9.19 5.66 -5.75
N ILE A 311 8.75 6.86 -5.35
CA ILE A 311 9.44 7.63 -4.29
C ILE A 311 9.34 6.89 -2.95
N GLY A 312 8.17 6.33 -2.62
CA GLY A 312 7.96 5.54 -1.42
C GLY A 312 8.88 4.31 -1.37
N ASP A 313 9.02 3.60 -2.50
CA ASP A 313 9.91 2.44 -2.63
C ASP A 313 11.36 2.83 -2.36
N ILE A 314 11.83 3.97 -2.91
CA ILE A 314 13.16 4.48 -2.64
C ILE A 314 13.36 4.79 -1.15
N TYR A 315 12.41 5.50 -0.53
CA TYR A 315 12.51 5.82 0.90
C TYR A 315 12.47 4.58 1.78
N PHE A 316 11.69 3.56 1.40
CA PHE A 316 11.63 2.29 2.13
C PHE A 316 12.99 1.57 2.09
N GLU A 317 13.64 1.51 0.92
CA GLU A 317 14.98 0.93 0.76
C GLU A 317 16.06 1.75 1.51
N GLU A 318 15.93 3.07 1.56
CA GLU A 318 16.77 3.96 2.37
C GLU A 318 16.48 3.86 3.89
N LYS A 319 15.54 2.99 4.31
CA LYS A 319 15.08 2.81 5.70
C LYS A 319 14.43 4.06 6.31
N ARG A 320 13.97 4.99 5.47
CA ARG A 320 13.21 6.19 5.84
C ARG A 320 11.72 5.87 5.85
N TYR A 321 11.31 5.06 6.81
CA TYR A 321 9.98 4.45 6.82
C TYR A 321 8.83 5.46 7.00
N GLU A 322 9.05 6.53 7.75
CA GLU A 322 8.08 7.63 7.90
C GLU A 322 7.82 8.34 6.56
N ASP A 323 8.87 8.66 5.82
CA ASP A 323 8.76 9.30 4.51
C ASP A 323 8.10 8.36 3.48
N ALA A 324 8.46 7.07 3.51
CA ALA A 324 7.87 6.04 2.65
C ALA A 324 6.35 5.92 2.91
N ARG A 325 5.96 5.83 4.18
CA ARG A 325 4.55 5.81 4.62
C ARG A 325 3.79 7.01 4.06
N ASP A 326 4.36 8.20 4.16
CA ASP A 326 3.69 9.44 3.70
C ASP A 326 3.50 9.44 2.17
N MET A 327 4.46 8.92 1.41
CA MET A 327 4.32 8.78 -0.04
C MET A 327 3.30 7.71 -0.43
N TYR A 328 3.29 6.55 0.22
CA TYR A 328 2.28 5.52 -0.03
C TYR A 328 0.87 5.98 0.35
N ARG A 329 0.71 6.77 1.41
CA ARG A 329 -0.59 7.39 1.76
C ARG A 329 -1.07 8.33 0.67
N LYS A 330 -0.20 9.19 0.12
CA LYS A 330 -0.56 10.04 -1.02
C LYS A 330 -0.98 9.23 -2.25
N ALA A 331 -0.31 8.11 -2.52
CA ALA A 331 -0.69 7.21 -3.60
C ALA A 331 -2.09 6.59 -3.38
N ILE A 332 -2.44 6.25 -2.13
CA ILE A 332 -3.78 5.75 -1.74
C ILE A 332 -4.84 6.85 -1.84
N ASP A 333 -4.52 8.08 -1.42
CA ASP A 333 -5.45 9.23 -1.50
C ASP A 333 -5.85 9.54 -2.96
N ILE A 334 -4.99 9.22 -3.93
CA ILE A 334 -5.28 9.33 -5.37
C ILE A 334 -6.18 8.19 -5.86
N GLY A 335 -5.96 6.97 -5.36
CA GLY A 335 -6.75 5.80 -5.73
C GLY A 335 -6.36 4.56 -4.93
N GLU A 336 -7.36 3.81 -4.49
CA GLU A 336 -7.13 2.58 -3.74
C GLU A 336 -6.47 1.51 -4.62
N ASN A 337 -5.38 0.94 -4.12
CA ASN A 337 -4.62 -0.09 -4.82
C ASN A 337 -4.06 -1.08 -3.79
N SER A 338 -4.36 -2.37 -3.97
CA SER A 338 -3.94 -3.44 -3.06
C SER A 338 -2.42 -3.52 -2.90
N LEU A 339 -1.65 -3.28 -3.98
CA LEU A 339 -0.19 -3.25 -3.95
C LEU A 339 0.33 -2.16 -3.02
N VAL A 340 -0.32 -1.00 -3.00
CA VAL A 340 0.11 0.13 -2.17
C VAL A 340 -0.23 -0.12 -0.71
N TYR A 341 -1.39 -0.72 -0.43
CA TYR A 341 -1.74 -1.16 0.92
C TYR A 341 -0.79 -2.26 1.44
N GLU A 342 -0.34 -3.19 0.59
CA GLU A 342 0.70 -4.17 0.96
C GLU A 342 2.02 -3.48 1.31
N LYS A 343 2.50 -2.55 0.46
CA LYS A 343 3.73 -1.77 0.73
C LYS A 343 3.62 -0.95 2.01
N LEU A 344 2.46 -0.37 2.28
CA LEU A 344 2.19 0.36 3.51
C LEU A 344 2.21 -0.57 4.73
N GLY A 345 1.64 -1.77 4.63
CA GLY A 345 1.73 -2.81 5.66
C GLY A 345 3.18 -3.21 5.95
N ASP A 346 3.98 -3.45 4.90
CA ASP A 346 5.40 -3.77 5.04
C ASP A 346 6.19 -2.64 5.72
N THR A 347 5.83 -1.39 5.40
CA THR A 347 6.39 -0.18 6.04
C THR A 347 6.06 -0.16 7.53
N TYR A 348 4.80 -0.43 7.90
CA TYR A 348 4.40 -0.50 9.30
C TYR A 348 5.07 -1.64 10.07
N ILE A 349 5.31 -2.80 9.45
CA ILE A 349 6.11 -3.87 10.07
C ILE A 349 7.52 -3.38 10.43
N ARG A 350 8.18 -2.65 9.51
CA ARG A 350 9.53 -2.12 9.77
C ARG A 350 9.56 -1.05 10.86
N MET A 351 8.45 -0.33 11.05
CA MET A 351 8.26 0.64 12.14
C MET A 351 7.79 0.01 13.46
N ASN A 352 7.60 -1.32 13.51
CA ASN A 352 6.99 -2.04 14.63
C ASN A 352 5.56 -1.56 14.98
N LEU A 353 4.82 -1.01 14.01
CA LEU A 353 3.43 -0.56 14.15
C LEU A 353 2.47 -1.66 13.69
N PHE A 354 2.39 -2.75 14.46
CA PHE A 354 1.75 -3.99 14.01
C PHE A 354 0.22 -3.89 13.82
N GLU A 355 -0.49 -3.06 14.60
CA GLU A 355 -1.93 -2.82 14.38
C GLU A 355 -2.21 -2.17 13.03
N ALA A 356 -1.42 -1.15 12.67
CA ALA A 356 -1.56 -0.47 11.39
C ALA A 356 -1.17 -1.39 10.23
N ALA A 357 -0.19 -2.29 10.43
CA ALA A 357 0.18 -3.31 9.47
C ALA A 357 -0.97 -4.31 9.20
N ASP A 358 -1.62 -4.83 10.25
CA ASP A 358 -2.80 -5.72 10.09
C ASP A 358 -3.93 -5.02 9.33
N GLU A 359 -4.24 -3.76 9.64
CA GLU A 359 -5.28 -3.02 8.93
C GLU A 359 -4.94 -2.83 7.45
N ALA A 360 -3.69 -2.46 7.13
CA ALA A 360 -3.24 -2.28 5.76
C ALA A 360 -3.28 -3.58 4.96
N TYR A 361 -2.78 -4.68 5.52
CA TYR A 361 -2.84 -6.00 4.88
C TYR A 361 -4.29 -6.48 4.71
N ARG A 362 -5.17 -6.23 5.69
CA ARG A 362 -6.59 -6.54 5.56
C ARG A 362 -7.23 -5.78 4.39
N LYS A 363 -6.98 -4.47 4.26
CA LYS A 363 -7.46 -3.69 3.09
C LYS A 363 -6.93 -4.22 1.76
N ALA A 364 -5.65 -4.60 1.71
CA ALA A 364 -5.08 -5.22 0.50
C ALA A 364 -5.77 -6.55 0.14
N ILE A 365 -6.07 -7.39 1.14
CA ILE A 365 -6.81 -8.65 0.97
C ILE A 365 -8.25 -8.37 0.51
N ASP A 366 -8.95 -7.42 1.14
CA ASP A 366 -10.33 -7.06 0.82
C ASP A 366 -10.45 -6.58 -0.65
N LEU A 367 -9.48 -5.82 -1.14
CA LEU A 367 -9.41 -5.36 -2.54
C LEU A 367 -9.10 -6.49 -3.55
N LEU A 368 -8.32 -7.50 -3.14
CA LEU A 368 -7.94 -8.62 -4.01
C LEU A 368 -8.98 -9.76 -4.00
N GLY A 369 -9.75 -9.91 -2.91
CA GLY A 369 -10.68 -11.02 -2.71
C GLY A 369 -9.98 -12.37 -2.83
N GLU A 370 -10.50 -13.25 -3.69
CA GLU A 370 -9.92 -14.58 -3.94
C GLU A 370 -8.53 -14.54 -4.60
N LYS A 371 -8.12 -13.41 -5.19
CA LYS A 371 -6.79 -13.25 -5.82
C LYS A 371 -5.69 -12.91 -4.83
N ALA A 372 -5.99 -12.77 -3.54
CA ALA A 372 -5.01 -12.46 -2.51
C ALA A 372 -3.94 -13.57 -2.42
N SER A 373 -2.67 -13.17 -2.39
CA SER A 373 -1.55 -14.12 -2.40
C SER A 373 -1.33 -14.77 -1.04
N HIS A 374 -0.75 -15.98 -1.04
CA HIS A 374 -0.34 -16.66 0.20
C HIS A 374 0.60 -15.79 1.06
N SER A 375 1.47 -15.00 0.42
CA SER A 375 2.39 -14.10 1.11
C SER A 375 1.67 -12.99 1.87
N LEU A 376 0.57 -12.47 1.34
CA LEU A 376 -0.19 -11.41 1.98
C LEU A 376 -0.92 -11.94 3.24
N PHE A 377 -1.49 -13.14 3.17
CA PHE A 377 -2.06 -13.82 4.33
C PHE A 377 -1.00 -14.08 5.41
N TYR A 378 0.19 -14.56 5.03
CA TYR A 378 1.30 -14.76 5.96
C TYR A 378 1.72 -13.45 6.64
N LYS A 379 1.91 -12.37 5.88
CA LYS A 379 2.30 -11.06 6.41
C LYS A 379 1.29 -10.55 7.44
N ARG A 380 -0.01 -10.69 7.17
CA ARG A 380 -1.07 -10.36 8.14
C ARG A 380 -1.01 -11.24 9.40
N ALA A 381 -0.89 -12.55 9.24
CA ALA A 381 -0.76 -13.48 10.37
C ALA A 381 0.46 -13.15 11.23
N PHE A 382 1.59 -12.79 10.62
CA PHE A 382 2.79 -12.36 11.32
C PHE A 382 2.57 -11.04 12.10
N ALA A 383 1.87 -10.06 11.52
CA ALA A 383 1.51 -8.83 12.24
C ALA A 383 0.67 -9.15 13.51
N LEU A 384 -0.34 -10.01 13.37
CA LEU A 384 -1.20 -10.44 14.48
C LEU A 384 -0.45 -11.27 15.53
N LYS A 385 0.51 -12.11 15.11
CA LYS A 385 1.44 -12.82 15.99
C LYS A 385 2.23 -11.84 16.87
N LYS A 386 2.79 -10.78 16.28
CA LYS A 386 3.55 -9.76 17.02
C LYS A 386 2.70 -8.98 18.02
N LEU A 387 1.39 -8.93 17.80
CA LEU A 387 0.41 -8.39 18.76
C LEU A 387 -0.08 -9.41 19.80
N SER A 388 0.41 -10.65 19.76
CA SER A 388 -0.09 -11.76 20.57
C SER A 388 -1.60 -12.00 20.43
N LYS A 389 -2.19 -11.63 19.29
CA LYS A 389 -3.60 -11.90 18.94
C LYS A 389 -3.71 -13.28 18.28
N TRP A 390 -3.39 -14.33 19.05
CA TRP A 390 -3.19 -15.70 18.55
C TRP A 390 -4.40 -16.27 17.83
N GLU A 391 -5.60 -16.09 18.38
CA GLU A 391 -6.85 -16.57 17.79
C GLU A 391 -7.08 -15.94 16.41
N GLN A 392 -6.91 -14.61 16.31
CA GLN A 392 -7.07 -13.88 15.06
C GLN A 392 -5.98 -14.20 14.04
N ALA A 393 -4.75 -14.50 14.50
CA ALA A 393 -3.64 -14.88 13.64
C ALA A 393 -3.82 -16.27 13.00
N SER A 394 -4.58 -17.16 13.65
CA SER A 394 -4.72 -18.56 13.22
C SER A 394 -5.41 -18.72 11.86
N GLU A 395 -6.40 -17.89 11.55
CA GLU A 395 -7.14 -17.93 10.28
C GLU A 395 -6.26 -17.51 9.09
N PRO A 396 -5.61 -16.33 9.06
CA PRO A 396 -4.76 -15.94 7.94
C PRO A 396 -3.53 -16.83 7.81
N ALA A 397 -3.00 -17.38 8.91
CA ALA A 397 -1.90 -18.36 8.83
C ALA A 397 -2.33 -19.65 8.11
N LYS A 398 -3.54 -20.17 8.39
CA LYS A 398 -4.11 -21.32 7.66
C LYS A 398 -4.33 -20.99 6.18
N ARG A 399 -4.94 -19.84 5.89
CA ARG A 399 -5.15 -19.41 4.49
C ARG A 399 -3.85 -19.26 3.71
N ALA A 400 -2.76 -18.82 4.34
CA ALA A 400 -1.46 -18.78 3.71
C ALA A 400 -0.99 -20.19 3.28
N ILE A 401 -1.15 -21.19 4.15
CA ILE A 401 -0.82 -22.59 3.88
C ILE A 401 -1.73 -23.19 2.80
N ASP A 402 -3.04 -22.95 2.88
CA ASP A 402 -4.00 -23.49 1.90
C ASP A 402 -3.75 -22.90 0.50
N THR A 403 -3.47 -21.60 0.43
CA THR A 403 -3.21 -20.88 -0.84
C THR A 403 -1.87 -21.28 -1.46
N ILE A 404 -0.83 -21.50 -0.66
CA ILE A 404 0.46 -21.94 -1.20
C ILE A 404 0.37 -23.40 -1.69
N ASN A 405 -0.33 -24.27 -0.95
CA ASN A 405 -0.52 -25.68 -1.32
C ASN A 405 -1.38 -25.89 -2.57
N SER A 406 -2.29 -24.96 -2.89
CA SER A 406 -3.10 -25.03 -4.11
C SER A 406 -2.32 -24.62 -5.38
N THR A 407 -1.08 -24.14 -5.23
CA THR A 407 -0.22 -23.76 -6.36
C THR A 407 0.36 -25.03 -7.02
N PRO A 408 0.09 -25.32 -8.31
CA PRO A 408 0.45 -26.60 -8.96
C PRO A 408 1.94 -26.96 -8.90
N GLU A 409 2.82 -25.95 -8.90
CA GLU A 409 4.27 -26.12 -8.99
C GLU A 409 4.98 -26.31 -7.64
N ILE A 410 4.28 -26.17 -6.49
CA ILE A 410 4.90 -26.19 -5.16
C ILE A 410 5.73 -27.44 -4.89
N LYS A 411 5.33 -28.59 -5.45
CA LYS A 411 6.05 -29.86 -5.28
C LYS A 411 7.47 -29.85 -5.87
N TYR A 412 7.73 -29.00 -6.85
CA TYR A 412 9.00 -28.93 -7.57
C TYR A 412 9.78 -27.64 -7.27
N ASP A 413 9.12 -26.61 -6.74
CA ASP A 413 9.76 -25.37 -6.32
C ASP A 413 10.30 -25.45 -4.89
N ARG A 414 11.62 -25.60 -4.77
CA ARG A 414 12.32 -25.67 -3.48
C ARG A 414 12.15 -24.40 -2.64
N GLU A 415 12.11 -23.22 -3.25
CA GLU A 415 11.96 -21.96 -2.50
C GLU A 415 10.52 -21.80 -2.00
N MET A 416 9.54 -22.27 -2.76
CA MET A 416 8.15 -22.31 -2.31
C MET A 416 7.93 -23.32 -1.17
N GLN A 417 8.63 -24.46 -1.20
CA GLN A 417 8.62 -25.44 -0.10
C GLN A 417 9.21 -24.87 1.19
N LYS A 418 10.34 -24.13 1.11
CA LYS A 418 10.88 -23.44 2.28
C LYS A 418 9.89 -22.44 2.87
N LYS A 419 9.21 -21.66 2.02
CA LYS A 419 8.14 -20.75 2.48
C LYS A 419 7.00 -21.50 3.16
N LEU A 420 6.59 -22.65 2.62
CA LEU A 420 5.58 -23.49 3.25
C LEU A 420 6.05 -23.99 4.64
N ALA A 421 7.31 -24.41 4.78
CA ALA A 421 7.87 -24.78 6.09
C ALA A 421 7.78 -23.60 7.07
N ILE A 422 8.20 -22.39 6.67
CA ILE A 422 8.08 -21.16 7.49
C ILE A 422 6.62 -20.88 7.87
N TYR A 423 5.66 -21.08 6.96
CA TYR A 423 4.24 -20.86 7.25
C TYR A 423 3.70 -21.88 8.24
N GLN A 424 4.14 -23.14 8.12
CA GLN A 424 3.85 -24.18 9.09
C GLN A 424 4.48 -23.89 10.45
N THR A 425 5.71 -23.38 10.51
CA THR A 425 6.34 -22.91 11.75
C THR A 425 5.49 -21.83 12.42
N LEU A 426 5.04 -20.84 11.66
CA LEU A 426 4.21 -19.74 12.17
C LEU A 426 2.90 -20.25 12.79
N ILE A 427 2.14 -21.09 12.11
CA ILE A 427 0.89 -21.63 12.68
C ILE A 427 1.18 -22.57 13.86
N GLY A 428 2.29 -23.32 13.82
CA GLY A 428 2.74 -24.16 14.92
C GLY A 428 2.98 -23.35 16.20
N GLU A 429 3.70 -22.23 16.09
CA GLU A 429 3.91 -21.29 17.19
C GLU A 429 2.59 -20.68 17.69
N ILE A 430 1.69 -20.30 16.78
CA ILE A 430 0.35 -19.78 17.15
C ILE A 430 -0.41 -20.84 17.95
N TYR A 431 -0.40 -22.11 17.54
CA TYR A 431 -1.05 -23.19 18.28
C TYR A 431 -0.43 -23.45 19.65
N LEU A 432 0.90 -23.31 19.80
CA LEU A 432 1.53 -23.41 21.12
C LEU A 432 1.00 -22.37 22.09
N ASN A 433 0.90 -21.12 21.63
CA ASN A 433 0.40 -20.02 22.46
C ASN A 433 -1.09 -20.17 22.77
N LEU A 434 -1.86 -20.83 21.89
CA LEU A 434 -3.25 -21.24 22.12
C LEU A 434 -3.40 -22.50 23.00
N ARG A 435 -2.29 -23.07 23.53
CA ARG A 435 -2.27 -24.33 24.31
C ARG A 435 -2.77 -25.55 23.53
N ARG A 436 -2.71 -25.52 22.19
CA ARG A 436 -3.08 -26.63 21.30
C ARG A 436 -1.85 -27.46 20.95
N PHE A 437 -1.25 -28.09 21.96
CA PHE A 437 0.07 -28.72 21.87
C PHE A 437 0.19 -29.80 20.79
N GLU A 438 -0.81 -30.69 20.65
CA GLU A 438 -0.78 -31.75 19.65
C GLU A 438 -0.80 -31.21 18.21
N GLU A 439 -1.58 -30.17 17.96
CA GLU A 439 -1.65 -29.55 16.64
C GLU A 439 -0.38 -28.76 16.32
N ALA A 440 0.15 -28.04 17.31
CA ALA A 440 1.45 -27.39 17.18
C ALA A 440 2.55 -28.39 16.81
N LYS A 441 2.66 -29.48 17.58
CA LYS A 441 3.63 -30.54 17.37
C LYS A 441 3.52 -31.12 15.95
N ARG A 442 2.31 -31.53 15.55
CA ARG A 442 2.08 -32.09 14.21
C ARG A 442 2.51 -31.13 13.11
N THR A 443 2.10 -29.86 13.18
CA THR A 443 2.41 -28.89 12.12
C THR A 443 3.89 -28.51 12.10
N LEU A 444 4.57 -28.46 13.25
CA LEU A 444 6.01 -28.24 13.30
C LEU A 444 6.80 -29.46 12.78
N GLU A 445 6.34 -30.69 13.05
CA GLU A 445 6.93 -31.91 12.48
C GLU A 445 6.79 -31.96 10.96
N GLU A 446 5.66 -31.50 10.42
CA GLU A 446 5.48 -31.30 8.98
C GLU A 446 6.47 -30.24 8.45
N ALA A 447 6.68 -29.13 9.16
CA ALA A 447 7.62 -28.09 8.75
C ALA A 447 9.04 -28.65 8.59
N ILE A 448 9.52 -29.44 9.58
CA ILE A 448 10.83 -30.08 9.55
C ILE A 448 10.94 -31.20 8.50
N LYS A 449 9.82 -31.84 8.15
CA LYS A 449 9.77 -32.81 7.05
C LYS A 449 9.95 -32.12 5.69
N ILE A 450 9.44 -30.91 5.54
CA ILE A 450 9.56 -30.10 4.31
C ILE A 450 10.94 -29.45 4.23
N ASP A 451 11.33 -28.71 5.27
CA ASP A 451 12.67 -28.14 5.40
C ASP A 451 13.33 -28.61 6.71
N PRO A 452 14.24 -29.60 6.61
CA PRO A 452 15.00 -30.08 7.77
C PRO A 452 15.86 -29.02 8.47
N TYR A 453 16.09 -27.86 7.85
CA TYR A 453 16.96 -26.80 8.35
C TYR A 453 16.20 -25.57 8.89
N GLU A 454 14.87 -25.64 8.98
CA GLU A 454 14.05 -24.57 9.56
C GLU A 454 14.31 -24.45 11.08
N ASP A 455 15.08 -23.45 11.46
CA ASP A 455 15.69 -23.33 12.79
C ASP A 455 14.68 -23.01 13.91
N GLU A 456 13.72 -22.12 13.64
CA GLU A 456 12.64 -21.79 14.57
C GLU A 456 11.75 -23.02 14.85
N ALA A 457 11.44 -23.83 13.83
CA ALA A 457 10.67 -25.07 14.03
C ALA A 457 11.44 -26.11 14.87
N LEU A 458 12.76 -26.26 14.64
CA LEU A 458 13.61 -27.13 15.46
C LEU A 458 13.60 -26.68 16.93
N LEU A 459 13.74 -25.38 17.17
CA LEU A 459 13.71 -24.82 18.52
C LEU A 459 12.37 -25.08 19.21
N LEU A 460 11.25 -24.81 18.53
CA LEU A 460 9.91 -24.99 19.09
C LEU A 460 9.62 -26.47 19.39
N LEU A 461 9.98 -27.39 18.48
CA LEU A 461 9.87 -28.83 18.75
C LEU A 461 10.74 -29.27 19.92
N ALA A 462 11.99 -28.81 19.97
CA ALA A 462 12.89 -29.14 21.08
C ALA A 462 12.30 -28.69 22.42
N GLN A 463 11.68 -27.51 22.47
CA GLN A 463 11.01 -27.00 23.67
C GLN A 463 9.80 -27.84 24.06
N ILE A 464 8.89 -28.14 23.11
CA ILE A 464 7.71 -28.98 23.38
C ILE A 464 8.13 -30.35 23.93
N TYR A 465 9.06 -31.00 23.25
CA TYR A 465 9.52 -32.33 23.65
C TYR A 465 10.30 -32.33 24.97
N SER A 466 10.91 -31.20 25.36
CA SER A 466 11.62 -31.05 26.65
C SER A 466 10.68 -30.95 27.85
N GLU A 467 9.40 -30.61 27.64
CA GLU A 467 8.40 -30.55 28.71
C GLU A 467 7.82 -31.94 29.05
N SER A 468 8.12 -32.97 28.25
CA SER A 468 7.62 -34.33 28.47
C SER A 468 8.39 -35.03 29.59
N GLU A 469 7.68 -35.79 30.43
CA GLU A 469 8.30 -36.69 31.41
C GLU A 469 8.83 -37.98 30.75
N ASN A 470 8.46 -38.26 29.50
CA ASN A 470 8.86 -39.46 28.80
C ASN A 470 10.32 -39.34 28.29
N LYS A 471 11.18 -40.25 28.73
CA LYS A 471 12.59 -40.31 28.30
C LYS A 471 12.77 -40.40 26.77
N SER A 472 11.82 -41.01 26.05
CA SER A 472 11.85 -41.08 24.58
C SER A 472 11.64 -39.70 23.94
N ASP A 473 10.78 -38.88 24.53
CA ASP A 473 10.50 -37.52 24.05
C ASP A 473 11.66 -36.59 24.35
N LEU A 474 12.25 -36.71 25.55
CA LEU A 474 13.46 -35.96 25.91
C LEU A 474 14.64 -36.27 24.96
N LYS A 475 14.77 -37.52 24.49
CA LYS A 475 15.77 -37.87 23.46
C LYS A 475 15.52 -37.17 22.13
N LYS A 476 14.26 -37.09 21.69
CA LYS A 476 13.90 -36.32 20.49
C LYS A 476 14.20 -34.83 20.67
N ALA A 477 13.90 -34.27 21.84
CA ALA A 477 14.28 -32.89 22.14
C ALA A 477 15.80 -32.66 21.98
N LYS A 478 16.61 -33.60 22.49
CA LYS A 478 18.07 -33.55 22.35
C LYS A 478 18.50 -33.54 20.89
N GLU A 479 17.92 -34.42 20.06
CA GLU A 479 18.19 -34.48 18.62
C GLU A 479 17.85 -33.16 17.92
N TYR A 480 16.71 -32.53 18.23
CA TYR A 480 16.33 -31.25 17.64
C TYR A 480 17.25 -30.10 18.07
N TYR A 481 17.63 -30.02 19.35
CA TYR A 481 18.61 -29.04 19.81
C TYR A 481 19.98 -29.22 19.14
N GLU A 482 20.49 -30.45 19.09
CA GLU A 482 21.78 -30.74 18.47
C GLU A 482 21.78 -30.36 17.00
N LYS A 483 20.71 -30.70 16.28
CA LYS A 483 20.53 -30.28 14.90
C LYS A 483 20.51 -28.76 14.77
N LEU A 484 19.77 -28.05 15.61
CA LEU A 484 19.74 -26.58 15.64
C LEU A 484 21.14 -25.98 15.84
N PHE A 485 21.94 -26.55 16.74
CA PHE A 485 23.30 -26.08 17.02
C PHE A 485 24.30 -26.34 15.88
N THR A 486 23.97 -27.21 14.92
CA THR A 486 24.77 -27.35 13.68
C THR A 486 24.50 -26.23 12.66
N LEU A 487 23.43 -25.46 12.82
CA LEU A 487 23.03 -24.41 11.87
C LEU A 487 23.69 -23.08 12.20
N ASP A 488 23.94 -22.26 11.17
CA ASP A 488 24.29 -20.85 11.36
C ASP A 488 23.02 -20.04 11.67
N SER A 489 22.45 -20.28 12.85
CA SER A 489 21.19 -19.69 13.31
C SER A 489 21.42 -18.76 14.51
N SER A 490 20.64 -17.67 14.57
CA SER A 490 20.60 -16.82 15.76
C SER A 490 20.08 -17.56 16.99
N PHE A 491 19.15 -18.51 16.81
CA PHE A 491 18.64 -19.36 17.87
C PHE A 491 19.70 -20.35 18.39
N GLY A 492 20.52 -20.90 17.49
CA GLY A 492 21.65 -21.76 17.83
C GLY A 492 22.81 -21.01 18.53
N LYS A 493 22.88 -19.69 18.34
CA LYS A 493 23.83 -18.76 18.99
C LYS A 493 23.21 -18.00 20.18
N SER A 494 22.11 -18.51 20.74
CA SER A 494 21.45 -17.92 21.91
C SER A 494 21.89 -18.61 23.20
N GLY A 495 22.34 -17.84 24.20
CA GLY A 495 22.75 -18.39 25.49
C GLY A 495 21.61 -19.02 26.26
N ASP A 496 20.38 -18.49 26.15
CA ASP A 496 19.18 -19.04 26.76
C ASP A 496 18.82 -20.41 26.15
N THR A 497 19.00 -20.58 24.84
CA THR A 497 18.78 -21.88 24.17
C THR A 497 19.76 -22.93 24.69
N TRP A 498 21.05 -22.58 24.80
CA TRP A 498 22.07 -23.47 25.37
C TRP A 498 21.80 -23.80 26.85
N PHE A 499 21.26 -22.86 27.62
CA PHE A 499 20.86 -23.09 29.00
C PHE A 499 19.70 -24.08 29.11
N LYS A 500 18.65 -23.91 28.29
CA LYS A 500 17.54 -24.88 28.21
C LYS A 500 18.02 -26.26 27.78
N TYR A 501 18.97 -26.34 26.85
CA TYR A 501 19.61 -27.60 26.48
C TYR A 501 20.39 -28.23 27.64
N ALA A 502 21.12 -27.45 28.43
CA ALA A 502 21.80 -27.96 29.63
C ALA A 502 20.82 -28.56 30.66
N ILE A 503 19.66 -27.92 30.87
CA ILE A 503 18.59 -28.45 31.72
C ILE A 503 18.03 -29.77 31.15
N LEU A 504 17.82 -29.85 29.84
CA LEU A 504 17.40 -31.08 29.19
C LEU A 504 18.41 -32.22 29.42
N LEU A 505 19.71 -31.94 29.30
CA LEU A 505 20.77 -32.92 29.56
C LEU A 505 20.77 -33.40 31.02
N GLU A 506 20.53 -32.50 31.99
CA GLU A 506 20.34 -32.87 33.39
C GLU A 506 19.14 -33.82 33.57
N ASN A 507 17.99 -33.50 32.95
CA ASN A 507 16.79 -34.34 33.00
C ASN A 507 16.99 -35.72 32.36
N LEU A 508 17.84 -35.81 31.32
CA LEU A 508 18.24 -37.08 30.70
C LEU A 508 19.26 -37.88 31.53
N MET A 509 19.83 -37.27 32.57
CA MET A 509 20.96 -37.79 33.35
C MET A 509 22.18 -38.08 32.48
N GLU A 510 22.49 -37.15 31.58
CA GLU A 510 23.68 -37.20 30.72
C GLU A 510 24.96 -36.87 31.50
N ASP A 511 26.12 -37.13 30.87
CA ASP A 511 27.42 -36.89 31.48
C ASP A 511 27.62 -35.43 31.90
N GLU A 512 28.13 -35.19 33.12
CA GLU A 512 28.36 -33.85 33.66
C GLU A 512 29.28 -32.99 32.77
N THR A 513 30.14 -33.60 31.92
CA THR A 513 30.99 -32.88 30.96
C THR A 513 30.18 -32.33 29.79
N GLN A 514 29.17 -33.06 29.31
CA GLN A 514 28.26 -32.54 28.28
C GLN A 514 27.44 -31.36 28.83
N ILE A 515 26.95 -31.49 30.07
CA ILE A 515 26.20 -30.43 30.75
C ILE A 515 27.08 -29.19 30.95
N ALA A 516 28.32 -29.37 31.44
CA ALA A 516 29.27 -28.27 31.61
C ALA A 516 29.57 -27.56 30.29
N LEU A 517 29.79 -28.31 29.19
CA LEU A 517 30.03 -27.72 27.87
C LEU A 517 28.83 -26.88 27.39
N ALA A 518 27.61 -27.37 27.60
CA ALA A 518 26.39 -26.61 27.27
C ALA A 518 26.27 -25.32 28.09
N LEU A 519 26.58 -25.37 29.39
CA LEU A 519 26.59 -24.19 30.26
C LEU A 519 27.68 -23.18 29.87
N GLU A 520 28.89 -23.64 29.53
CA GLU A 520 29.96 -22.79 29.01
C GLU A 520 29.55 -22.08 27.71
N LYS A 521 28.87 -22.79 26.80
CA LYS A 521 28.30 -22.20 25.59
C LYS A 521 27.22 -21.18 25.92
N SER A 522 26.35 -21.48 26.87
CA SER A 522 25.32 -20.55 27.35
C SER A 522 25.95 -19.24 27.83
N ILE A 523 26.93 -19.32 28.73
CA ILE A 523 27.66 -18.17 29.29
C ILE A 523 28.41 -17.41 28.20
N ARG A 524 29.00 -18.10 27.23
CA ARG A 524 29.70 -17.45 26.11
C ARG A 524 28.77 -16.55 25.29
N PHE A 525 27.53 -16.97 25.04
CA PHE A 525 26.55 -16.19 24.29
C PHE A 525 25.72 -15.25 25.16
N SER A 526 25.64 -15.50 26.47
CA SER A 526 24.92 -14.67 27.44
C SER A 526 25.69 -14.58 28.76
N PRO A 527 26.70 -13.69 28.84
CA PRO A 527 27.58 -13.57 30.01
C PRO A 527 26.90 -13.09 31.29
N ASN A 528 25.62 -12.71 31.23
CA ASN A 528 24.87 -12.23 32.38
C ASN A 528 23.94 -13.32 32.97
N ASN A 529 24.01 -14.55 32.47
CA ASN A 529 23.20 -15.67 32.97
C ASN A 529 23.80 -16.21 34.28
N ASP A 530 23.32 -15.70 35.41
CA ASP A 530 23.74 -16.06 36.77
C ASP A 530 23.40 -17.52 37.11
N GLU A 531 22.26 -18.03 36.65
CA GLU A 531 21.87 -19.43 36.85
C GLU A 531 22.82 -20.41 36.15
N ALA A 532 23.27 -20.08 34.94
CA ALA A 532 24.25 -20.87 34.20
C ALA A 532 25.59 -20.93 34.93
N TYR A 533 26.08 -19.79 35.44
CA TYR A 533 27.29 -19.76 36.27
C TYR A 533 27.15 -20.61 37.53
N LEU A 534 26.01 -20.50 38.23
CA LEU A 534 25.79 -21.24 39.47
C LEU A 534 25.79 -22.75 39.25
N LYS A 535 25.10 -23.23 38.20
CA LYS A 535 25.10 -24.66 37.83
C LYS A 535 26.50 -25.14 37.46
N LEU A 536 27.24 -24.36 36.66
CA LEU A 536 28.60 -24.71 36.26
C LEU A 536 29.56 -24.74 37.46
N ALA A 537 29.42 -23.79 38.40
CA ALA A 537 30.18 -23.76 39.64
C ALA A 537 29.98 -25.04 40.47
N LYS A 538 28.73 -25.49 40.60
CA LYS A 538 28.38 -26.74 41.32
C LYS A 538 28.97 -27.99 40.66
N ILE A 539 29.08 -28.03 39.33
CA ILE A 539 29.75 -29.13 38.61
C ILE A 539 31.26 -29.12 38.91
N TYR A 540 31.92 -27.96 38.80
CA TYR A 540 33.35 -27.86 39.07
C TYR A 540 33.71 -28.07 40.54
N GLU A 541 32.85 -27.69 41.48
CA GLU A 541 33.07 -27.93 42.91
C GLU A 541 33.25 -29.43 43.22
N LYS A 542 32.55 -30.32 42.51
CA LYS A 542 32.67 -31.77 42.69
C LYS A 542 33.97 -32.33 42.10
N ARG A 543 34.65 -31.59 41.21
CA ARG A 543 35.84 -32.04 40.49
C ARG A 543 37.11 -31.60 41.22
N LYS A 544 37.89 -32.58 41.68
CA LYS A 544 39.18 -32.33 42.33
C LYS A 544 40.13 -31.54 41.41
N GLY A 545 40.72 -30.46 41.92
CA GLY A 545 41.65 -29.60 41.17
C GLY A 545 40.99 -28.43 40.43
N TYR A 546 39.66 -28.32 40.47
CA TYR A 546 38.90 -27.23 39.85
C TYR A 546 38.39 -26.19 40.85
N GLU A 547 38.87 -26.20 42.09
CA GLU A 547 38.35 -25.38 43.18
C GLU A 547 38.43 -23.88 42.86
N LYS A 548 39.53 -23.43 42.24
CA LYS A 548 39.68 -22.03 41.81
C LYS A 548 38.69 -21.64 40.70
N VAL A 549 38.42 -22.56 39.77
CA VAL A 549 37.48 -22.33 38.67
C VAL A 549 36.06 -22.27 39.22
N ALA A 550 35.71 -23.19 40.13
CA ALA A 550 34.43 -23.17 40.84
C ALA A 550 34.22 -21.86 41.60
N GLU A 551 35.25 -21.37 42.31
CA GLU A 551 35.21 -20.07 43.00
C GLU A 551 34.90 -18.92 42.05
N GLU A 552 35.59 -18.86 40.90
CA GLU A 552 35.37 -17.82 39.90
C GLU A 552 33.94 -17.86 39.35
N MET A 553 33.39 -19.05 39.10
CA MET A 553 32.02 -19.20 38.61
C MET A 553 30.98 -18.79 39.67
N TYR A 554 31.16 -19.19 40.94
CA TYR A 554 30.28 -18.73 42.04
C TYR A 554 30.30 -17.22 42.19
N LYS A 555 31.49 -16.61 42.11
CA LYS A 555 31.65 -15.16 42.16
C LYS A 555 30.94 -14.48 40.99
N LYS A 556 31.11 -14.97 39.76
CA LYS A 556 30.41 -14.43 38.57
C LYS A 556 28.91 -14.62 38.65
N ALA A 557 28.41 -15.72 39.21
CA ALA A 557 26.98 -15.90 39.44
C ALA A 557 26.44 -14.77 40.33
N TYR A 558 27.11 -14.47 41.45
CA TYR A 558 26.76 -13.36 42.33
C TYR A 558 26.85 -11.98 41.64
N GLU A 559 27.95 -11.68 40.96
CA GLU A 559 28.18 -10.38 40.32
C GLU A 559 27.15 -10.08 39.22
N ASN A 560 26.71 -11.09 38.48
CA ASN A 560 25.71 -10.97 37.43
C ASN A 560 24.26 -11.13 37.91
N SER A 561 24.06 -11.39 39.22
CA SER A 561 22.72 -11.65 39.76
C SER A 561 21.83 -10.40 39.68
N LYS A 562 20.60 -10.64 39.21
CA LYS A 562 19.48 -9.71 39.40
C LYS A 562 19.19 -9.55 40.90
N GLU A 563 18.61 -8.42 41.30
CA GLU A 563 18.37 -8.12 42.73
C GLU A 563 17.62 -9.23 43.47
N GLN A 564 16.63 -9.85 42.81
CA GLN A 564 15.84 -10.95 43.36
C GLN A 564 16.69 -12.18 43.75
N ASN A 565 17.72 -12.51 42.97
CA ASN A 565 18.57 -13.69 43.18
C ASN A 565 19.88 -13.36 43.90
N ARG A 566 20.22 -12.06 44.03
CA ARG A 566 21.53 -11.60 44.51
C ARG A 566 21.89 -12.13 45.89
N SER A 567 20.95 -12.08 46.85
CA SER A 567 21.19 -12.62 48.19
C SER A 567 21.43 -14.14 48.15
N SER A 568 20.63 -14.88 47.38
CA SER A 568 20.77 -16.34 47.25
C SER A 568 22.13 -16.72 46.65
N ASN A 569 22.49 -16.11 45.52
CA ASN A 569 23.75 -16.41 44.82
C ASN A 569 24.97 -15.94 45.62
N PHE A 570 24.86 -14.82 46.34
CA PHE A 570 25.89 -14.39 47.29
C PHE A 570 26.12 -15.43 48.39
N ASN A 571 25.04 -15.93 49.00
CA ASN A 571 25.11 -16.94 50.06
C ASN A 571 25.72 -18.26 49.55
N GLU A 572 25.45 -18.67 48.31
CA GLU A 572 26.08 -19.83 47.67
C GLU A 572 27.59 -19.63 47.50
N TYR A 573 28.03 -18.45 47.02
CA TYR A 573 29.46 -18.13 46.90
C TYR A 573 30.19 -18.16 48.25
N ILE A 574 29.61 -17.55 49.28
CA ILE A 574 30.18 -17.55 50.63
C ILE A 574 30.20 -18.95 51.22
N SER A 575 29.14 -19.74 51.04
CA SER A 575 29.07 -21.12 51.53
C SER A 575 30.18 -21.98 50.92
N PHE A 576 30.47 -21.78 49.63
CA PHE A 576 31.62 -22.40 48.97
C PHE A 576 32.95 -22.01 49.64
N LEU A 577 33.21 -20.72 49.89
CA LEU A 577 34.45 -20.27 50.55
C LEU A 577 34.62 -20.89 51.95
N ILE A 578 33.54 -20.94 52.73
CA ILE A 578 33.54 -21.55 54.07
C ILE A 578 33.86 -23.05 53.98
N LYS A 579 33.27 -23.77 53.02
CA LYS A 579 33.54 -25.20 52.79
C LYS A 579 35.00 -25.46 52.40
N GLN A 580 35.64 -24.56 51.67
CA GLN A 580 37.07 -24.62 51.35
C GLN A 580 37.99 -24.20 52.52
N GLY A 581 37.43 -23.80 53.66
CA GLY A 581 38.19 -23.33 54.81
C GLY A 581 38.70 -21.89 54.70
N ASN A 582 38.26 -21.14 53.69
CA ASN A 582 38.68 -19.76 53.43
C ASN A 582 37.92 -18.74 54.29
N TYR A 583 37.83 -18.99 55.61
CA TYR A 583 37.01 -18.20 56.54
C TYR A 583 37.41 -16.72 56.61
N ALA A 584 38.70 -16.41 56.47
CA ALA A 584 39.22 -15.04 56.52
C ALA A 584 38.70 -14.20 55.34
N VAL A 585 38.72 -14.81 54.14
CA VAL A 585 38.23 -14.19 52.91
C VAL A 585 36.71 -14.04 52.99
N ALA A 586 36.00 -15.10 53.39
CA ALA A 586 34.55 -15.08 53.58
C ALA A 586 34.12 -13.97 54.55
N LYS A 587 34.72 -13.88 55.74
CA LYS A 587 34.42 -12.85 56.75
C LYS A 587 34.60 -11.44 56.19
N LYS A 588 35.69 -11.19 55.44
CA LYS A 588 35.95 -9.88 54.84
C LYS A 588 34.85 -9.51 53.85
N ILE A 589 34.55 -10.38 52.89
CA ILE A 589 33.51 -10.14 51.87
C ILE A 589 32.14 -9.94 52.51
N LEU A 590 31.79 -10.75 53.51
CA LEU A 590 30.55 -10.63 54.27
C LEU A 590 30.44 -9.29 55.01
N SER A 591 31.53 -8.80 55.58
CA SER A 591 31.53 -7.51 56.30
C SER A 591 31.14 -6.34 55.39
N GLU A 592 31.65 -6.33 54.16
CA GLU A 592 31.38 -5.33 53.13
C GLU A 592 29.95 -5.46 52.58
N TYR A 593 29.47 -6.69 52.38
CA TYR A 593 28.11 -6.95 51.91
C TYR A 593 27.04 -6.56 52.94
N ILE A 594 27.20 -6.95 54.20
CA ILE A 594 26.25 -6.65 55.29
C ILE A 594 26.17 -5.15 55.56
N ALA A 595 27.28 -4.42 55.40
CA ALA A 595 27.26 -2.96 55.55
C ALA A 595 26.31 -2.27 54.55
N LYS A 596 26.11 -2.88 53.37
CA LYS A 596 25.16 -2.42 52.34
C LYS A 596 23.78 -3.07 52.47
N ASN A 597 23.71 -4.27 53.03
CA ASN A 597 22.48 -5.09 53.14
C ASN A 597 22.26 -5.52 54.60
N PRO A 598 21.91 -4.58 55.50
CA PRO A 598 21.84 -4.85 56.94
C PRO A 598 20.71 -5.82 57.33
N ASP A 599 19.74 -6.08 56.45
CA ASP A 599 18.59 -6.93 56.75
C ASP A 599 18.76 -8.40 56.32
N ASP A 600 19.87 -8.73 55.62
CA ASP A 600 20.14 -10.09 55.14
C ASP A 600 20.58 -11.00 56.30
N LYS A 601 19.60 -11.69 56.90
CA LYS A 601 19.82 -12.63 58.02
C LYS A 601 20.75 -13.79 57.66
N SER A 602 20.69 -14.27 56.42
CA SER A 602 21.53 -15.38 55.95
C SER A 602 22.99 -14.96 55.86
N ALA A 603 23.27 -13.75 55.36
CA ALA A 603 24.62 -13.21 55.34
C ALA A 603 25.16 -12.97 56.76
N LYS A 604 24.36 -12.42 57.68
CA LYS A 604 24.77 -12.27 59.09
C LYS A 604 25.11 -13.61 59.75
N ARG A 605 24.30 -14.64 59.48
CA ARG A 605 24.57 -16.00 59.95
C ARG A 605 25.92 -16.51 59.47
N LEU A 606 26.18 -16.44 58.16
CA LEU A 606 27.46 -16.86 57.58
C LEU A 606 28.65 -16.03 58.11
N TYR A 607 28.44 -14.77 58.49
CA TYR A 607 29.45 -13.92 59.12
C TYR A 607 29.80 -14.43 60.51
N ASN A 608 28.80 -14.73 61.33
CA ASN A 608 29.00 -15.26 62.68
C ASN A 608 29.72 -16.63 62.61
N GLU A 609 29.30 -17.52 61.72
CA GLU A 609 29.97 -18.80 61.47
C GLU A 609 31.45 -18.64 61.04
N SER A 610 31.72 -17.76 60.07
CA SER A 610 33.09 -17.47 59.60
C SER A 610 33.96 -16.88 60.70
N ASN A 611 33.41 -16.00 61.54
CA ASN A 611 34.16 -15.35 62.62
C ASN A 611 34.53 -16.33 63.73
N ILE A 612 33.61 -17.22 64.10
CA ILE A 612 33.86 -18.27 65.09
C ILE A 612 34.95 -19.24 64.60
N MET A 613 34.96 -19.56 63.29
CA MET A 613 35.98 -20.45 62.74
C MET A 613 37.39 -19.83 62.74
N LEU A 614 37.49 -18.53 62.53
CA LEU A 614 38.76 -17.80 62.59
C LEU A 614 39.29 -17.62 64.01
N TYR A 615 38.41 -17.64 65.02
CA TYR A 615 38.84 -17.45 66.38
C TYR A 615 39.57 -18.70 66.89
N ALA A 616 40.87 -18.55 67.11
CA ALA A 616 41.71 -19.59 67.69
C ALA A 616 41.51 -19.62 69.21
N ILE A 617 40.87 -20.67 69.72
CA ILE A 617 40.74 -20.88 71.16
C ILE A 617 41.96 -21.62 71.66
N ASN A 618 42.89 -20.89 72.25
CA ASN A 618 44.01 -21.49 72.95
C ASN A 618 43.69 -21.58 74.46
N PRO A 619 43.87 -22.75 75.12
CA PRO A 619 43.80 -22.90 76.58
C PRO A 619 44.57 -21.84 77.37
N GLN A 620 45.68 -21.32 76.83
CA GLN A 620 46.44 -20.24 77.46
C GLN A 620 45.68 -18.90 77.48
N SER A 621 44.93 -18.58 76.43
CA SER A 621 44.08 -17.38 76.37
C SER A 621 42.92 -17.48 77.35
N LEU A 622 42.34 -18.66 77.50
CA LEU A 622 41.26 -18.91 78.46
C LEU A 622 41.75 -18.89 79.90
N LYS A 623 42.97 -19.38 80.17
CA LYS A 623 43.62 -19.26 81.50
C LYS A 623 43.81 -17.80 81.92
N LYS A 624 44.20 -16.92 81.00
CA LYS A 624 44.32 -15.46 81.26
C LYS A 624 42.99 -14.80 81.60
N LEU A 625 41.87 -15.41 81.22
CA LEU A 625 40.51 -14.94 81.51
C LEU A 625 39.93 -15.55 82.80
N GLY A 626 40.73 -16.29 83.57
CA GLY A 626 40.34 -16.84 84.88
C GLY A 626 39.82 -18.27 84.86
N LEU A 627 39.90 -18.99 83.73
CA LEU A 627 39.57 -20.42 83.64
C LEU A 627 40.79 -21.28 83.96
N GLY A 628 40.84 -21.88 85.15
CA GLY A 628 41.87 -22.87 85.51
C GLY A 628 41.78 -24.15 84.68
N GLN A 629 42.82 -24.99 84.69
CA GLN A 629 42.85 -26.24 83.90
C GLN A 629 41.64 -27.14 84.20
N LYS A 630 41.28 -27.30 85.48
CA LYS A 630 40.11 -28.08 85.90
C LYS A 630 38.81 -27.54 85.29
N SER A 631 38.64 -26.21 85.25
CA SER A 631 37.48 -25.58 84.62
C SER A 631 37.44 -25.79 83.11
N LEU A 632 38.59 -25.83 82.44
CA LEU A 632 38.67 -26.12 81.01
C LEU A 632 38.28 -27.57 80.69
N ASP A 633 38.71 -28.52 81.51
CA ASP A 633 38.35 -29.94 81.34
C ASP A 633 36.84 -30.16 81.58
N GLU A 634 36.28 -29.52 82.62
CA GLU A 634 34.84 -29.50 82.91
C GLU A 634 34.04 -28.90 81.73
N VAL A 635 34.49 -27.75 81.20
CA VAL A 635 33.88 -27.09 80.03
C VAL A 635 33.91 -27.98 78.79
N TYR A 636 35.06 -28.58 78.50
CA TYR A 636 35.22 -29.42 77.32
C TYR A 636 34.28 -30.64 77.39
N SER A 637 34.21 -31.30 78.56
CA SER A 637 33.32 -32.42 78.80
C SER A 637 31.84 -32.01 78.70
N ALA A 638 31.45 -30.94 79.39
CA ALA A 638 30.07 -30.47 79.42
C ALA A 638 29.55 -30.03 78.04
N PHE A 639 30.39 -29.39 77.22
CA PHE A 639 29.97 -28.87 75.92
C PHE A 639 30.17 -29.85 74.76
N SER A 640 30.79 -31.00 75.02
CA SER A 640 30.87 -32.08 74.04
C SER A 640 29.50 -32.70 73.72
N SER A 641 28.58 -32.73 74.70
CA SER A 641 27.25 -33.35 74.58
C SER A 641 26.17 -32.46 75.18
N ILE A 642 25.70 -31.49 74.39
CA ILE A 642 24.66 -30.53 74.78
C ILE A 642 23.29 -31.11 74.35
N PRO A 643 22.27 -31.12 75.21
CA PRO A 643 20.92 -31.53 74.85
C PRO A 643 20.36 -30.75 73.64
N ASP A 644 19.65 -31.44 72.74
CA ASP A 644 19.18 -30.88 71.46
C ASP A 644 18.28 -29.64 71.62
N ASN A 645 17.45 -29.60 72.66
CA ASN A 645 16.59 -28.46 72.95
C ASN A 645 17.41 -27.21 73.30
N ILE A 646 18.45 -27.37 74.13
CA ILE A 646 19.37 -26.29 74.51
C ILE A 646 20.22 -25.86 73.31
N ALA A 647 20.72 -26.82 72.53
CA ALA A 647 21.47 -26.52 71.31
C ALA A 647 20.63 -25.69 70.32
N SER A 648 19.33 -26.01 70.19
CA SER A 648 18.38 -25.28 69.34
C SER A 648 18.20 -23.84 69.77
N GLU A 649 17.98 -23.63 71.07
CA GLU A 649 17.86 -22.28 71.63
C GLU A 649 19.13 -21.44 71.39
N ILE A 650 20.32 -22.06 71.52
CA ILE A 650 21.60 -21.38 71.33
C ILE A 650 21.79 -20.96 69.87
N PHE A 651 21.65 -21.88 68.90
CA PHE A 651 21.95 -21.52 67.51
C PHE A 651 20.92 -20.55 66.91
N GLU A 652 19.67 -20.57 67.38
CA GLU A 652 18.64 -19.60 66.99
C GLU A 652 18.95 -18.20 67.54
N THR A 653 19.37 -18.11 68.81
CA THR A 653 19.69 -16.84 69.47
C THR A 653 20.96 -16.20 68.91
N VAL A 654 21.99 -17.00 68.62
CA VAL A 654 23.30 -16.50 68.17
C VAL A 654 23.33 -16.30 66.64
N GLY A 655 22.35 -16.83 65.93
CA GLY A 655 22.28 -16.75 64.48
C GLY A 655 23.40 -17.56 63.83
N VAL A 656 23.47 -18.85 64.13
CA VAL A 656 24.32 -19.84 63.42
C VAL A 656 23.47 -21.03 62.98
N SER A 657 23.91 -21.82 62.01
CA SER A 657 23.18 -23.02 61.58
C SER A 657 23.37 -24.19 62.55
N LYS A 658 22.36 -25.06 62.63
CA LYS A 658 22.43 -26.32 63.40
C LYS A 658 23.64 -27.17 62.98
N ASP A 659 23.85 -27.31 61.67
CA ASP A 659 24.96 -28.08 61.12
C ASP A 659 26.33 -27.48 61.48
N PHE A 660 26.45 -26.16 61.51
CA PHE A 660 27.65 -25.50 62.01
C PHE A 660 27.90 -25.79 63.50
N PHE A 661 26.88 -25.61 64.35
CA PHE A 661 26.98 -25.82 65.80
C PHE A 661 27.46 -27.24 66.16
N LEU A 662 26.97 -28.24 65.42
CA LEU A 662 27.32 -29.64 65.64
C LEU A 662 28.75 -29.97 65.20
N ARG A 663 29.27 -29.31 64.15
CA ARG A 663 30.61 -29.56 63.60
C ARG A 663 31.75 -28.88 64.36
N VAL A 664 31.48 -27.78 65.07
CA VAL A 664 32.52 -27.06 65.81
C VAL A 664 32.93 -27.79 67.10
N ASP A 665 34.20 -27.65 67.47
CA ASP A 665 34.76 -28.27 68.67
C ASP A 665 34.14 -27.71 69.97
N PRO A 666 34.22 -28.44 71.10
CA PRO A 666 33.59 -28.04 72.36
C PRO A 666 34.02 -26.66 72.89
N TYR A 667 35.25 -26.24 72.61
CA TYR A 667 35.70 -24.91 73.00
C TYR A 667 35.02 -23.84 72.14
N LYS A 668 34.85 -24.05 70.84
CA LYS A 668 34.08 -23.12 69.98
C LYS A 668 32.59 -23.08 70.35
N ARG A 669 32.03 -24.20 70.82
CA ARG A 669 30.69 -24.20 71.43
C ARG A 669 30.61 -23.34 72.69
N MET A 670 31.67 -23.26 73.49
CA MET A 670 31.71 -22.31 74.62
C MET A 670 31.49 -20.87 74.17
N ILE A 671 32.11 -20.44 73.06
CA ILE A 671 31.91 -19.08 72.53
C ILE A 671 30.44 -18.85 72.19
N LEU A 672 29.80 -19.81 71.53
CA LEU A 672 28.38 -19.76 71.19
C LEU A 672 27.49 -19.67 72.44
N ILE A 673 27.82 -20.41 73.49
CA ILE A 673 27.09 -20.34 74.76
C ILE A 673 27.31 -18.99 75.45
N ILE A 674 28.54 -18.44 75.44
CA ILE A 674 28.81 -17.10 75.97
C ILE A 674 28.01 -16.05 75.18
N ALA A 675 27.95 -16.15 73.85
CA ALA A 675 27.14 -15.29 73.01
C ALA A 675 25.65 -15.35 73.36
N TYR A 676 25.12 -16.55 73.56
CA TYR A 676 23.74 -16.77 73.99
C TYR A 676 23.47 -16.13 75.37
N MET A 677 24.38 -16.30 76.33
CA MET A 677 24.27 -15.70 77.66
C MET A 677 24.34 -14.17 77.62
N ASP A 678 25.22 -13.61 76.79
CA ASP A 678 25.32 -12.16 76.59
C ASP A 678 24.06 -11.57 75.96
N SER A 679 23.45 -12.30 75.01
CA SER A 679 22.22 -11.87 74.31
C SER A 679 21.03 -11.76 75.26
N ILE A 680 20.87 -12.73 76.18
CA ILE A 680 19.71 -12.78 77.10
C ILE A 680 19.93 -11.93 78.35
N TYR A 681 21.13 -11.95 78.93
CA TYR A 681 21.39 -11.39 80.26
C TYR A 681 22.31 -10.15 80.24
N GLY A 682 22.71 -9.68 79.06
CA GLY A 682 23.61 -8.54 78.89
C GLY A 682 25.08 -8.87 79.12
N THR A 683 25.98 -7.89 78.90
CA THR A 683 27.43 -8.13 78.82
C THR A 683 28.21 -7.80 80.10
N SER A 684 27.65 -7.04 81.04
CA SER A 684 28.39 -6.57 82.22
C SER A 684 27.51 -6.18 83.42
N GLY A 685 28.10 -6.20 84.62
CA GLY A 685 27.48 -5.80 85.88
C GLY A 685 27.13 -6.96 86.81
N LYS A 686 27.13 -6.71 88.14
CA LYS A 686 26.87 -7.76 89.16
C LYS A 686 25.54 -8.48 88.97
N GLY A 687 24.50 -7.79 88.48
CA GLY A 687 23.20 -8.39 88.18
C GLY A 687 23.25 -9.36 87.00
N SER A 688 23.95 -9.00 85.93
CA SER A 688 24.17 -9.86 84.75
C SER A 688 24.98 -11.11 85.11
N GLU A 689 26.06 -10.96 85.89
CA GLU A 689 26.87 -12.09 86.36
C GLU A 689 26.05 -13.07 87.21
N LEU A 690 25.17 -12.57 88.08
CA LEU A 690 24.29 -13.42 88.90
C LEU A 690 23.30 -14.22 88.04
N GLN A 691 22.63 -13.56 87.10
CA GLN A 691 21.65 -14.19 86.20
C GLN A 691 22.32 -15.25 85.30
N LYS A 692 23.50 -14.94 84.74
CA LYS A 692 24.29 -15.91 83.97
C LYS A 692 24.69 -17.10 84.83
N SER A 693 25.15 -16.86 86.06
CA SER A 693 25.52 -17.93 86.99
C SER A 693 24.34 -18.86 87.29
N GLU A 694 23.15 -18.31 87.53
CA GLU A 694 21.92 -19.10 87.72
C GLU A 694 21.59 -19.91 86.47
N LYS A 695 21.65 -19.31 85.27
CA LYS A 695 21.36 -20.04 84.04
C LYS A 695 22.39 -21.11 83.72
N TYR A 696 23.69 -20.85 83.92
CA TYR A 696 24.73 -21.89 83.78
C TYR A 696 24.51 -23.05 84.76
N LYS A 697 24.07 -22.76 85.99
CA LYS A 697 23.74 -23.79 86.99
C LYS A 697 22.50 -24.60 86.59
N GLU A 698 21.48 -23.94 86.05
CA GLU A 698 20.29 -24.59 85.51
C GLU A 698 20.64 -25.55 84.37
N LEU A 699 21.41 -25.07 83.38
CA LEU A 699 21.72 -25.83 82.16
C LEU A 699 22.81 -26.89 82.37
N PHE A 700 23.81 -26.61 83.20
CA PHE A 700 25.04 -27.43 83.28
C PHE A 700 25.48 -27.76 84.71
N GLY A 701 24.68 -27.47 85.74
CA GLY A 701 25.10 -27.60 87.16
C GLY A 701 25.44 -29.02 87.62
N LYS A 702 25.07 -30.06 86.86
CA LYS A 702 25.51 -31.45 87.10
C LYS A 702 26.93 -31.72 86.59
N ASN A 703 27.40 -30.93 85.63
CA ASN A 703 28.64 -31.15 84.88
C ASN A 703 29.71 -30.08 85.15
N LEU A 704 29.31 -28.90 85.65
CA LEU A 704 30.22 -27.80 85.98
C LEU A 704 30.24 -27.54 87.49
N SER A 705 31.43 -27.39 88.06
CA SER A 705 31.57 -26.97 89.46
C SER A 705 31.13 -25.52 89.66
N GLN A 706 30.75 -25.15 90.89
CA GLN A 706 30.38 -23.76 91.21
C GLN A 706 31.51 -22.77 90.91
N ALA A 707 32.78 -23.21 91.05
CA ALA A 707 33.94 -22.40 90.68
C ALA A 707 33.99 -22.13 89.17
N THR A 708 33.74 -23.14 88.34
CA THR A 708 33.68 -23.01 86.88
C THR A 708 32.49 -22.15 86.42
N ILE A 709 31.31 -22.32 87.04
CA ILE A 709 30.13 -21.48 86.77
C ILE A 709 30.41 -20.01 87.09
N ASN A 710 31.01 -19.74 88.25
CA ASN A 710 31.39 -18.39 88.65
C ASN A 710 32.41 -17.77 87.68
N ALA A 711 33.34 -18.58 87.15
CA ALA A 711 34.31 -18.11 86.15
C ALA A 711 33.62 -17.79 84.80
N LEU A 712 32.76 -18.69 84.30
CA LEU A 712 32.02 -18.50 83.04
C LEU A 712 31.07 -17.31 83.08
N SER A 713 30.35 -17.11 84.19
CA SER A 713 29.39 -16.00 84.36
C SER A 713 30.02 -14.60 84.24
N LYS A 714 31.34 -14.50 84.45
CA LYS A 714 32.11 -13.26 84.33
C LYS A 714 32.63 -13.02 82.92
N LEU A 715 32.55 -13.99 82.02
CA LEU A 715 32.97 -13.85 80.63
C LEU A 715 31.89 -13.16 79.81
N SER A 716 32.33 -12.49 78.75
CA SER A 716 31.50 -11.92 77.70
C SER A 716 32.28 -11.94 76.39
N LEU A 717 31.57 -11.91 75.26
CA LEU A 717 32.13 -11.80 73.91
C LEU A 717 33.13 -10.63 73.81
N GLN A 718 32.79 -9.49 74.43
CA GLN A 718 33.66 -8.31 74.49
C GLN A 718 34.98 -8.60 75.24
N LYS A 719 34.93 -9.31 76.38
CA LYS A 719 36.14 -9.68 77.15
C LYS A 719 37.02 -10.68 76.42
N ILE A 720 36.43 -11.52 75.57
CA ILE A 720 37.17 -12.49 74.75
C ILE A 720 37.58 -11.93 73.38
N GLY A 721 37.24 -10.68 73.05
CA GLY A 721 37.64 -10.02 71.81
C GLY A 721 36.95 -10.55 70.55
N ILE A 722 35.70 -11.05 70.69
CA ILE A 722 34.89 -11.54 69.57
C ILE A 722 33.68 -10.63 69.42
N GLU A 723 33.42 -10.21 68.19
CA GLU A 723 32.23 -9.43 67.83
C GLU A 723 31.35 -10.24 66.86
N LEU A 724 30.11 -10.52 67.26
CA LEU A 724 29.10 -11.16 66.40
C LEU A 724 28.07 -10.10 65.97
N LYS A 725 27.51 -10.26 64.77
CA LYS A 725 26.59 -9.30 64.12
C LYS A 725 25.13 -9.69 64.22
#